data_AF-A0A453IZD6-F1
#
_entry.id   AF-A0A453IZD6-F1
#
_cell.length_a   1.000
_cell.length_b   1.000
_cell.length_c   1.000
_cell.angle_alpha   90.00
_cell.angle_beta   90.00
_cell.angle_gamma   90.00
#
_symmetry.space_group_name_H-M   'P 1'
#
loop_
_entity.id
_entity.type
_entity.pdbx_description
1 polymer ?
#
loop_
_entity_poly.entity_id
_entity_poly.type
_entity_poly.pdbx_seq_one_letter_code
_entity_poly.pdbx_strand_id
1 'polypeptide(L)'
;MSVQAEEPRDTETAPAPLKRHDSLWGDAEKVSHTNHHGSRVSWVRTLSLAFQSVGIIYGDIGTSPLYVYSSTFPDGIKHNDDLLGVLSLIIYTLIIIPMLKYVFIVLYANDNGDGGTFALYSLISRYAKIRLIPDQQAEDAAVSNYRIEAPNSQLRRAQWAKQKLESSKAAKIALFTLTILGTSMVIGDGTLTPAISVLSAVSGIREKAPSLTQTQVVLISVAILFMLFSVQRFGTDKVGYTFAPVISVWFLFIAGIGLYNLVIHDVGVLRAFNPIYIIQYFKRNGKEGWVSLGGVILCVTGTEGMFADLGHFNIRAVQISFNGILFPAVGLCYIGQAAYLRKFPENVANTFYRSIPAPMFWPTFIVAILAAIIASQAMLSGAFAILSKALSLGCMPRVQVIHTSHKYEGQVYIPEVNFIMGLASIVVTVAFRTTTSIGHAYGICVVTTFIITTHLMTVVMLLIWKKHVIFIALFYVVFGSIEMIYLSSILSKFIEGGYLPICFALVVMSLMAAWHYVQVKRYWYELDHIVPTSELTVLLEKNDVRRIPGVGLLYTELVQGIPPVFPRLIERIPSVHSIFMFMSIKHLPISRVLPAERFLFRQVGPREQRMFRCVARYGYTDTLEEPKEFVAFLMDGLKMFIQEESAFAHNEVEEITAGGEASNDQPSMASGRSTRNAVHSEEMVQARVSSHSSGRIGSFHSNRTVEEEKQLIDREVEHGMVYLMGEANVTAKANSSVFKKVVVNYVYTFLRKNLTEGHKALAIPKDQLLKVGITYEI
;
A
#
# COMPACT_ATOMS: atom_id res chain seq x y z
N MET A 1 50.97 33.70 44.17
CA MET A 1 51.61 34.18 42.92
C MET A 1 50.55 34.07 41.83
N SER A 2 49.70 35.10 41.62
CA SER A 2 49.96 36.32 40.81
C SER A 2 49.98 35.95 39.31
N VAL A 3 49.15 36.45 38.40
CA VAL A 3 48.69 37.83 38.14
C VAL A 3 47.44 37.81 37.21
N GLN A 4 46.55 38.80 37.39
CA GLN A 4 45.40 39.19 36.55
C GLN A 4 45.80 39.95 35.26
N ALA A 5 44.97 39.88 34.21
CA ALA A 5 44.63 40.96 33.23
C ALA A 5 43.93 40.28 32.02
N GLU A 6 42.95 40.80 31.28
CA GLU A 6 42.09 41.99 31.28
C GLU A 6 40.98 41.69 30.24
N GLU A 7 39.74 42.16 30.46
CA GLU A 7 38.71 42.26 29.41
C GLU A 7 39.11 43.33 28.37
N PRO A 8 38.51 43.32 27.17
CA PRO A 8 37.63 44.45 26.89
C PRO A 8 36.22 44.03 26.43
N ARG A 9 35.28 44.87 26.88
CA ARG A 9 33.84 44.88 26.63
C ARG A 9 33.48 45.59 25.31
N ASP A 10 32.17 45.49 25.02
CA ASP A 10 31.32 46.24 24.09
C ASP A 10 31.18 45.54 22.73
N THR A 11 30.01 45.25 22.15
CA THR A 11 28.58 45.68 22.28
C THR A 11 27.81 44.69 21.36
N GLU A 12 26.64 44.12 21.62
CA GLU A 12 25.28 44.68 21.65
C GLU A 12 24.32 43.49 21.93
N THR A 13 23.57 43.52 23.03
CA THR A 13 22.52 42.53 23.31
C THR A 13 21.22 42.91 22.61
N ALA A 14 20.78 42.08 21.67
CA ALA A 14 19.42 42.16 21.10
C ALA A 14 18.36 41.88 22.21
N PRO A 15 17.21 42.57 22.21
CA PRO A 15 16.21 42.41 23.25
C PRO A 15 15.57 41.02 23.18
N ALA A 16 15.52 40.34 24.32
CA ALA A 16 14.77 39.10 24.48
C ALA A 16 13.27 39.38 24.25
N PRO A 17 12.55 38.59 23.43
CA PRO A 17 11.11 38.78 23.28
C PRO A 17 10.42 38.35 24.58
N LEU A 18 9.61 39.27 25.12
CA LEU A 18 8.75 39.09 26.28
C LEU A 18 7.82 37.88 26.06
N LYS A 19 8.00 36.85 26.89
CA LYS A 19 7.10 35.69 26.98
C LYS A 19 5.73 36.13 27.50
N ARG A 20 4.71 36.09 26.64
CA ARG A 20 3.31 36.30 27.01
C ARG A 20 2.77 35.00 27.66
N HIS A 21 2.63 35.01 28.97
CA HIS A 21 1.94 33.98 29.76
C HIS A 21 0.43 34.21 29.63
N ASP A 22 -0.21 33.52 28.68
CA ASP A 22 -1.60 33.04 28.78
C ASP A 22 -2.01 32.54 27.40
N SER A 23 -1.82 31.24 27.16
CA SER A 23 -2.56 30.55 26.13
C SER A 23 -2.50 29.04 26.34
N LEU A 24 -3.63 28.39 26.12
CA LEU A 24 -3.84 26.94 26.07
C LEU A 24 -2.98 26.20 25.01
N TRP A 25 -2.02 26.88 24.38
CA TRP A 25 -0.99 26.28 23.53
C TRP A 25 0.06 25.49 24.33
N GLY A 26 0.22 25.76 25.63
CA GLY A 26 1.16 25.03 26.49
C GLY A 26 0.80 23.56 26.73
N ASP A 27 -0.47 23.18 26.57
CA ASP A 27 -0.91 21.79 26.69
C ASP A 27 -0.92 21.04 25.34
N ALA A 28 -0.95 21.77 24.21
CA ALA A 28 -0.70 21.20 22.88
C ALA A 28 0.80 20.91 22.64
N GLU A 29 1.69 21.70 23.25
CA GLU A 29 3.15 21.48 23.20
C GLU A 29 3.60 20.35 24.16
N LYS A 30 2.83 20.08 25.22
CA LYS A 30 3.08 18.92 26.11
C LYS A 30 2.76 17.56 25.49
N VAL A 31 2.01 17.50 24.38
CA VAL A 31 1.73 16.23 23.67
C VAL A 31 2.61 16.06 22.43
N SER A 32 3.30 17.10 21.94
CA SER A 32 4.15 17.04 20.75
C SER A 32 5.66 16.94 21.03
N HIS A 33 6.06 16.93 22.31
CA HIS A 33 7.40 16.51 22.75
C HIS A 33 7.37 15.22 23.57
N THR A 34 6.67 14.19 23.09
CA THR A 34 7.31 12.87 23.16
C THR A 34 8.45 12.90 22.15
N ASN A 35 9.59 13.45 22.58
CA ASN A 35 10.86 12.84 22.20
C ASN A 35 10.61 11.34 22.31
N HIS A 36 10.73 10.62 21.20
CA HIS A 36 11.01 9.21 21.24
C HIS A 36 12.38 9.06 21.94
N HIS A 37 12.43 9.29 23.25
CA HIS A 37 13.14 8.37 24.11
C HIS A 37 12.67 7.02 23.64
N GLY A 38 13.60 6.26 23.05
CA GLY A 38 13.39 4.87 22.73
C GLY A 38 12.91 4.21 24.00
N SER A 39 11.59 4.18 24.20
CA SER A 39 10.99 3.27 25.15
C SER A 39 11.51 1.96 24.66
N ARG A 40 12.31 1.31 25.51
CA ARG A 40 12.67 -0.09 25.33
C ARG A 40 11.34 -0.77 25.02
N VAL A 41 11.06 -1.03 23.75
CA VAL A 41 9.96 -1.89 23.35
C VAL A 41 10.26 -3.13 24.14
N SER A 42 9.44 -3.39 25.18
CA SER A 42 9.72 -4.44 26.14
C SER A 42 10.10 -5.67 25.32
N TRP A 43 11.27 -6.25 25.57
CA TRP A 43 11.76 -7.40 24.81
C TRP A 43 10.68 -8.48 24.70
N VAL A 44 9.82 -8.57 25.73
CA VAL A 44 8.60 -9.39 25.77
C VAL A 44 7.62 -9.07 24.64
N ARG A 45 7.32 -7.79 24.37
CA ARG A 45 6.44 -7.39 23.25
C ARG A 45 7.06 -7.71 21.90
N THR A 46 8.37 -7.48 21.73
CA THR A 46 9.08 -7.84 20.48
C THR A 46 9.07 -9.35 20.27
N LEU A 47 9.32 -10.14 21.31
CA LEU A 47 9.28 -11.60 21.27
C LEU A 47 7.86 -12.12 21.02
N SER A 48 6.84 -11.52 21.63
CA SER A 48 5.44 -11.86 21.36
C SER A 48 5.04 -11.58 19.91
N LEU A 49 5.47 -10.45 19.35
CA LEU A 49 5.25 -10.14 17.93
C LEU A 49 6.04 -11.08 17.02
N ALA A 50 7.26 -11.47 17.42
CA ALA A 50 8.07 -12.44 16.68
C ALA A 50 7.42 -13.84 16.67
N PHE A 51 6.75 -14.23 17.75
CA PHE A 51 5.97 -15.47 17.77
C PHE A 51 4.72 -15.35 16.89
N GLN A 52 4.02 -14.21 16.91
CA GLN A 52 2.85 -13.99 16.05
C GLN A 52 3.21 -13.97 14.56
N SER A 53 4.36 -13.39 14.19
CA SER A 53 4.81 -13.37 12.79
C SER A 53 5.07 -14.76 12.23
N VAL A 54 5.39 -15.75 13.07
CA VAL A 54 5.53 -17.16 12.64
C VAL A 54 4.25 -17.68 11.99
N GLY A 55 3.10 -17.40 12.61
CA GLY A 55 1.81 -17.91 12.12
C GLY A 55 1.29 -17.22 10.87
N ILE A 56 1.59 -15.93 10.72
CA ILE A 56 0.99 -15.11 9.67
C ILE A 56 1.92 -14.96 8.47
N ILE A 57 3.24 -14.92 8.65
CA ILE A 57 4.17 -14.59 7.57
C ILE A 57 4.77 -15.84 6.91
N TYR A 58 5.07 -16.87 7.71
CA TYR A 58 5.98 -17.93 7.28
C TYR A 58 5.31 -19.20 6.80
N GLY A 59 3.97 -19.24 6.74
CA GLY A 59 3.25 -20.42 6.29
C GLY A 59 3.66 -20.86 4.89
N ASP A 60 3.77 -19.94 3.94
CA ASP A 60 4.06 -20.26 2.53
C ASP A 60 5.47 -20.85 2.36
N ILE A 61 6.52 -20.12 2.78
CA ILE A 61 7.91 -20.61 2.79
C ILE A 61 8.03 -21.92 3.59
N GLY A 62 7.27 -22.01 4.69
CA GLY A 62 7.24 -23.16 5.59
C GLY A 62 6.63 -24.43 4.99
N THR A 63 5.76 -24.30 4.00
CA THR A 63 5.10 -25.42 3.31
C THR A 63 5.82 -25.84 2.03
N SER A 64 6.77 -25.04 1.55
CA SER A 64 7.58 -25.34 0.36
C SER A 64 8.29 -26.70 0.36
N PRO A 65 8.79 -27.24 1.50
CA PRO A 65 9.40 -28.58 1.52
C PRO A 65 8.50 -29.72 1.07
N LEU A 66 7.18 -29.51 0.99
CA LEU A 66 6.22 -30.49 0.48
C LEU A 66 6.42 -30.80 -1.01
N TYR A 67 6.96 -29.86 -1.80
CA TYR A 67 6.98 -29.97 -3.26
C TYR A 67 8.33 -29.64 -3.93
N VAL A 68 9.31 -29.07 -3.24
CA VAL A 68 10.58 -28.64 -3.88
C VAL A 68 11.35 -29.80 -4.52
N TYR A 69 11.71 -30.86 -3.77
CA TYR A 69 12.50 -31.97 -4.34
C TYR A 69 11.79 -32.69 -5.49
N SER A 70 10.48 -32.92 -5.37
CA SER A 70 9.67 -33.52 -6.45
C SER A 70 9.61 -32.64 -7.70
N SER A 71 9.71 -31.31 -7.53
CA SER A 71 9.72 -30.35 -8.64
C SER A 71 11.10 -30.14 -9.23
N THR A 72 12.17 -30.31 -8.44
CA THR A 72 13.57 -30.23 -8.90
C THR A 72 13.99 -31.47 -9.68
N PHE A 73 13.49 -32.65 -9.30
CA PHE A 73 13.82 -33.93 -9.94
C PHE A 73 12.56 -34.63 -10.49
N PRO A 74 11.87 -34.05 -11.50
CA PRO A 74 10.66 -34.65 -12.06
C PRO A 74 10.94 -36.03 -12.71
N ASP A 75 12.13 -36.20 -13.28
CA ASP A 75 12.58 -37.42 -13.96
C ASP A 75 13.42 -38.35 -13.06
N GLY A 76 13.42 -38.13 -11.75
CA GLY A 76 14.21 -38.90 -10.79
C GLY A 76 15.64 -38.37 -10.56
N ILE A 77 16.33 -38.98 -9.60
CA ILE A 77 17.72 -38.65 -9.25
C ILE A 77 18.65 -39.57 -10.06
N LYS A 78 19.44 -38.99 -10.97
CA LYS A 78 20.37 -39.75 -11.82
C LYS A 78 21.66 -40.12 -11.09
N HIS A 79 22.19 -39.20 -10.29
CA HIS A 79 23.44 -39.42 -9.57
C HIS A 79 23.33 -38.98 -8.11
N ASN A 80 23.83 -39.80 -7.17
CA ASN A 80 23.66 -39.55 -5.73
C ASN A 80 24.28 -38.24 -5.22
N ASP A 81 25.32 -37.73 -5.88
CA ASP A 81 25.93 -36.44 -5.52
C ASP A 81 25.16 -35.24 -6.12
N ASP A 82 24.16 -35.46 -6.97
CA ASP A 82 23.28 -34.39 -7.47
C ASP A 82 22.47 -33.77 -6.34
N LEU A 83 22.12 -34.61 -5.38
CA LEU A 83 21.37 -34.20 -4.21
C LEU A 83 22.16 -33.24 -3.32
N LEU A 84 23.47 -33.43 -3.18
CA LEU A 84 24.34 -32.49 -2.46
C LEU A 84 24.41 -31.14 -3.18
N GLY A 85 24.50 -31.16 -4.51
CA GLY A 85 24.47 -29.96 -5.33
C GLY A 85 23.17 -29.17 -5.20
N VAL A 86 22.03 -29.86 -5.33
CA VAL A 86 20.71 -29.26 -5.18
C VAL A 86 20.44 -28.77 -3.76
N LEU A 87 20.83 -29.54 -2.74
CA LEU A 87 20.72 -29.08 -1.35
C LEU A 87 21.55 -27.82 -1.12
N SER A 88 22.78 -27.77 -1.67
CA SER A 88 23.62 -26.57 -1.60
C SER A 88 22.92 -25.37 -2.27
N LEU A 89 22.35 -25.57 -3.46
CA LEU A 89 21.54 -24.55 -4.16
C LEU A 89 20.36 -24.06 -3.29
N ILE A 90 19.60 -24.96 -2.67
CA ILE A 90 18.48 -24.60 -1.79
C ILE A 90 18.97 -23.75 -0.61
N ILE A 91 20.02 -24.19 0.10
CA ILE A 91 20.57 -23.47 1.26
C ILE A 91 20.99 -22.05 0.86
N TYR A 92 21.77 -21.92 -0.21
CA TYR A 92 22.24 -20.61 -0.65
C TYR A 92 21.12 -19.74 -1.21
N THR A 93 20.08 -20.32 -1.80
CA THR A 93 18.91 -19.57 -2.28
C THR A 93 18.11 -18.99 -1.11
N LEU A 94 17.92 -19.76 -0.03
CA LEU A 94 17.33 -19.28 1.22
C LEU A 94 18.18 -18.19 1.90
N ILE A 95 19.51 -18.32 1.87
CA ILE A 95 20.40 -17.30 2.44
C ILE A 95 20.39 -16.01 1.60
N ILE A 96 20.44 -16.11 0.27
CA ILE A 96 20.61 -14.94 -0.59
C ILE A 96 19.29 -14.19 -0.76
N ILE A 97 18.18 -14.89 -1.06
CA ILE A 97 16.91 -14.24 -1.41
C ILE A 97 16.15 -13.83 -0.13
N PRO A 98 15.53 -14.73 0.65
CA PRO A 98 14.73 -14.27 1.78
C PRO A 98 15.57 -13.69 2.92
N MET A 99 16.72 -14.28 3.27
CA MET A 99 17.52 -13.79 4.39
C MET A 99 18.26 -12.47 4.05
N LEU A 100 19.18 -12.48 3.08
CA LEU A 100 20.02 -11.31 2.78
C LEU A 100 19.26 -10.21 2.05
N LYS A 101 18.59 -10.50 0.93
CA LYS A 101 17.83 -9.50 0.19
C LYS A 101 16.63 -9.01 1.01
N TYR A 102 15.72 -9.89 1.41
CA TYR A 102 14.47 -9.41 1.99
C TYR A 102 14.59 -8.97 3.45
N VAL A 103 14.98 -9.88 4.35
CA VAL A 103 14.99 -9.63 5.80
C VAL A 103 15.96 -8.53 6.21
N PHE A 104 17.14 -8.47 5.58
CA PHE A 104 18.18 -7.48 5.95
C PHE A 104 18.17 -6.21 5.09
N ILE A 105 17.58 -6.21 3.90
CA ILE A 105 17.59 -5.04 3.01
C ILE A 105 16.17 -4.56 2.71
N VAL A 106 15.33 -5.34 2.00
CA VAL A 106 14.01 -4.88 1.50
C VAL A 106 13.07 -4.46 2.63
N LEU A 107 13.03 -5.17 3.77
CA LEU A 107 12.14 -4.80 4.89
C LEU A 107 12.38 -3.38 5.44
N TYR A 108 13.58 -2.81 5.26
CA TYR A 108 13.86 -1.42 5.64
C TYR A 108 13.28 -0.39 4.68
N ALA A 109 12.89 -0.79 3.47
CA ALA A 109 12.23 0.08 2.49
C ALA A 109 10.71 -0.02 2.66
N ASN A 110 10.26 0.27 3.87
CA ASN A 110 8.85 0.38 4.19
C ASN A 110 8.39 1.84 4.19
N ASP A 111 7.09 2.01 4.08
CA ASP A 111 6.39 3.28 4.13
C ASP A 111 5.60 3.38 5.44
N ASN A 112 6.20 3.99 6.47
CA ASN A 112 5.59 4.11 7.81
C ASN A 112 5.13 2.74 8.37
N GLY A 113 5.90 1.68 8.12
CA GLY A 113 5.59 0.31 8.53
C GLY A 113 4.98 -0.56 7.42
N ASP A 114 4.42 0.01 6.36
CA ASP A 114 3.84 -0.75 5.25
C ASP A 114 4.89 -1.19 4.23
N GLY A 115 4.83 -2.46 3.80
CA GLY A 115 5.68 -3.00 2.74
C GLY A 115 4.91 -3.39 1.46
N GLY A 116 5.62 -4.01 0.52
CA GLY A 116 5.10 -4.45 -0.78
C GLY A 116 5.42 -3.52 -1.94
N THR A 117 5.22 -4.03 -3.17
CA THR A 117 5.48 -3.32 -4.43
C THR A 117 4.80 -1.93 -4.50
N PHE A 118 3.55 -1.82 -4.04
CA PHE A 118 2.83 -0.53 -4.02
C PHE A 118 3.35 0.45 -2.95
N ALA A 119 3.84 -0.03 -1.81
CA ALA A 119 4.47 0.83 -0.80
C ALA A 119 5.76 1.47 -1.37
N LEU A 120 6.57 0.68 -2.08
CA LEU A 120 7.74 1.21 -2.81
C LEU A 120 7.34 2.27 -3.84
N TYR A 121 6.30 2.01 -4.63
CA TYR A 121 5.80 2.99 -5.62
C TYR A 121 5.26 4.27 -4.98
N SER A 122 4.51 4.14 -3.88
CA SER A 122 4.01 5.28 -3.08
C SER A 122 5.16 6.15 -2.55
N LEU A 123 6.21 5.49 -2.06
CA LEU A 123 7.41 6.15 -1.56
C LEU A 123 8.15 6.91 -2.68
N ILE A 124 8.37 6.27 -3.84
CA ILE A 124 8.98 6.93 -5.02
C ILE A 124 8.09 8.10 -5.50
N SER A 125 6.77 7.92 -5.49
CA SER A 125 5.79 8.92 -5.92
C SER A 125 5.81 10.21 -5.11
N ARG A 126 6.02 10.11 -3.79
CA ARG A 126 6.20 11.29 -2.93
C ARG A 126 7.50 12.04 -3.21
N TYR A 127 8.59 11.31 -3.42
CA TYR A 127 9.91 11.94 -3.62
C TYR A 127 10.11 12.57 -5.00
N ALA A 128 9.52 11.99 -6.06
CA ALA A 128 9.82 12.34 -7.45
C ALA A 128 8.59 12.75 -8.30
N LYS A 129 7.47 13.15 -7.68
CA LYS A 129 6.24 13.63 -8.35
C LYS A 129 5.87 12.81 -9.60
N ILE A 130 5.93 11.48 -9.50
CA ILE A 130 5.77 10.56 -10.64
C ILE A 130 4.33 10.08 -10.87
N ARG A 131 3.36 10.51 -10.05
CA ARG A 131 1.94 10.18 -10.26
C ARG A 131 1.46 10.75 -11.60
N LEU A 132 0.64 9.97 -12.31
CA LEU A 132 0.03 10.37 -13.58
C LEU A 132 -1.12 11.38 -13.38
N ILE A 133 -1.76 11.36 -12.20
CA ILE A 133 -2.71 12.37 -11.75
C ILE A 133 -1.92 13.36 -10.85
N PRO A 134 -1.76 14.63 -11.26
CA PRO A 134 -1.07 15.62 -10.46
C PRO A 134 -1.92 16.00 -9.25
N ASP A 135 -1.60 15.42 -8.10
CA ASP A 135 -2.40 15.54 -6.87
C ASP A 135 -1.51 15.97 -5.68
N GLN A 136 -0.52 16.83 -5.93
CA GLN A 136 0.37 17.34 -4.88
C GLN A 136 0.17 18.85 -4.74
N GLN A 137 -0.65 19.24 -3.78
CA GLN A 137 -0.79 20.63 -3.37
C GLN A 137 0.31 20.99 -2.37
N ALA A 138 0.62 22.28 -2.25
CA ALA A 138 1.59 22.75 -1.27
C ALA A 138 1.14 22.42 0.16
N GLU A 139 -0.17 22.45 0.42
CA GLU A 139 -0.75 22.14 1.74
C GLU A 139 -0.57 20.67 2.15
N ASP A 140 -0.44 19.74 1.19
CA ASP A 140 -0.22 18.32 1.50
C ASP A 140 1.16 18.11 2.15
N ALA A 141 2.13 18.97 1.84
CA ALA A 141 3.48 18.91 2.40
C ALA A 141 3.55 19.33 3.88
N ALA A 142 2.49 19.95 4.40
CA ALA A 142 2.39 20.36 5.79
C ALA A 142 1.96 19.21 6.72
N VAL A 143 1.36 18.14 6.18
CA VAL A 143 0.94 16.96 6.95
C VAL A 143 2.16 16.33 7.63
N SER A 144 2.07 16.10 8.93
CA SER A 144 3.16 15.58 9.77
C SER A 144 3.84 14.33 9.19
N ASN A 145 3.04 13.35 8.79
CA ASN A 145 3.49 12.09 8.18
C ASN A 145 3.88 12.21 6.69
N TYR A 146 3.71 13.38 6.08
CA TYR A 146 4.11 13.67 4.70
C TYR A 146 5.51 14.29 4.63
N ARG A 147 6.03 14.83 5.75
CA ARG A 147 7.38 15.43 5.83
C ARG A 147 8.46 14.42 5.50
N ILE A 148 8.83 14.41 4.24
CA ILE A 148 10.05 13.84 3.73
C ILE A 148 11.14 14.89 3.91
N GLU A 149 12.22 14.54 4.62
CA GLU A 149 13.44 15.34 4.61
C GLU A 149 13.83 15.63 3.16
N ALA A 150 13.61 16.87 2.72
CA ALA A 150 14.04 17.32 1.41
C ALA A 150 15.53 16.98 1.26
N PRO A 151 15.96 16.50 0.08
CA PRO A 151 17.36 16.14 -0.11
C PRO A 151 18.23 17.34 0.27
N ASN A 152 19.06 17.18 1.31
CA ASN A 152 20.13 18.11 1.59
C ASN A 152 20.93 18.28 0.28
N SER A 153 21.25 19.52 -0.06
CA SER A 153 21.88 19.91 -1.34
C SER A 153 23.24 19.23 -1.60
N GLN A 154 23.76 18.50 -0.61
CA GLN A 154 25.03 17.77 -0.65
C GLN A 154 25.03 16.52 -1.57
N LEU A 155 23.89 16.03 -2.07
CA LEU A 155 23.84 14.81 -2.92
C LEU A 155 23.27 15.04 -4.32
N ARG A 156 24.12 15.59 -5.20
CA ARG A 156 23.87 15.88 -6.63
C ARG A 156 23.23 14.73 -7.43
N ARG A 157 23.50 13.46 -7.08
CA ARG A 157 22.95 12.28 -7.79
C ARG A 157 21.45 12.06 -7.53
N ALA A 158 21.02 12.14 -6.27
CA ALA A 158 19.61 11.96 -5.92
C ALA A 158 18.76 13.06 -6.56
N GLN A 159 19.29 14.29 -6.60
CA GLN A 159 18.68 15.42 -7.30
C GLN A 159 18.61 15.19 -8.82
N TRP A 160 19.70 14.73 -9.44
CA TRP A 160 19.72 14.40 -10.87
C TRP A 160 18.70 13.31 -11.23
N ALA A 161 18.68 12.22 -10.46
CA ALA A 161 17.73 11.13 -10.66
C ALA A 161 16.29 11.62 -10.48
N LYS A 162 16.02 12.39 -9.43
CA LYS A 162 14.72 13.04 -9.19
C LYS A 162 14.29 13.88 -10.39
N GLN A 163 15.12 14.81 -10.85
CA GLN A 163 14.82 15.68 -12.00
C GLN A 163 14.56 14.88 -13.27
N LYS A 164 15.33 13.81 -13.52
CA LYS A 164 15.14 12.93 -14.68
C LYS A 164 13.83 12.14 -14.61
N LEU A 165 13.42 11.66 -13.43
CA LEU A 165 12.12 11.01 -13.23
C LEU A 165 10.95 12.01 -13.35
N GLU A 166 11.10 13.23 -12.82
CA GLU A 166 10.07 14.27 -12.86
C GLU A 166 9.81 14.76 -14.29
N SER A 167 10.87 14.92 -15.08
CA SER A 167 10.81 15.40 -16.47
C SER A 167 10.36 14.33 -17.47
N SER A 168 10.70 13.06 -17.25
CA SER A 168 10.44 12.00 -18.22
C SER A 168 9.06 11.37 -18.06
N LYS A 169 8.14 11.68 -18.99
CA LYS A 169 6.84 11.00 -19.08
C LYS A 169 6.98 9.49 -19.30
N ALA A 170 7.97 9.07 -20.09
CA ALA A 170 8.25 7.65 -20.32
C ALA A 170 8.67 6.93 -19.04
N ALA A 171 9.49 7.55 -18.19
CA ALA A 171 9.88 6.96 -16.91
C ALA A 171 8.69 6.83 -15.94
N LYS A 172 7.80 7.83 -15.89
CA LYS A 172 6.56 7.78 -15.10
C LYS A 172 5.67 6.62 -15.53
N ILE A 173 5.46 6.47 -16.84
CA ILE A 173 4.68 5.36 -17.42
C ILE A 173 5.36 4.03 -17.13
N ALA A 174 6.68 3.91 -17.32
CA ALA A 174 7.42 2.67 -17.08
C ALA A 174 7.33 2.22 -15.61
N LEU A 175 7.51 3.13 -14.64
CA LEU A 175 7.39 2.83 -13.22
C LEU A 175 5.97 2.44 -12.82
N PHE A 176 4.98 3.13 -13.38
CA PHE A 176 3.58 2.78 -13.18
C PHE A 176 3.28 1.38 -13.72
N THR A 177 3.65 1.09 -14.97
CA THR A 177 3.47 -0.23 -15.60
C THR A 177 4.16 -1.34 -14.80
N LEU A 178 5.39 -1.10 -14.34
CA LEU A 178 6.13 -2.04 -13.51
C LEU A 178 5.41 -2.34 -12.19
N THR A 179 4.80 -1.32 -11.58
CA THR A 179 4.07 -1.43 -10.31
C THR A 179 2.76 -2.22 -10.47
N ILE A 180 1.97 -1.91 -11.51
CA ILE A 180 0.71 -2.65 -11.76
C ILE A 180 0.99 -4.09 -12.21
N LEU A 181 2.11 -4.33 -12.93
CA LEU A 181 2.56 -5.68 -13.27
C LEU A 181 2.95 -6.46 -12.02
N GLY A 182 3.75 -5.87 -11.13
CA GLY A 182 4.16 -6.51 -9.87
C GLY A 182 2.96 -6.85 -9.01
N THR A 183 1.99 -5.96 -8.92
CA THR A 183 0.75 -6.21 -8.18
C THR A 183 -0.09 -7.32 -8.79
N SER A 184 -0.22 -7.33 -10.11
CA SER A 184 -0.96 -8.38 -10.82
C SER A 184 -0.28 -9.75 -10.65
N MET A 185 1.06 -9.77 -10.58
CA MET A 185 1.83 -10.97 -10.27
C MET A 185 1.60 -11.42 -8.83
N VAL A 186 1.60 -10.53 -7.83
CA VAL A 186 1.30 -10.92 -6.44
C VAL A 186 -0.13 -11.46 -6.29
N ILE A 187 -1.11 -10.93 -7.03
CA ILE A 187 -2.47 -11.52 -7.08
C ILE A 187 -2.43 -12.91 -7.73
N GLY A 188 -1.59 -13.12 -8.74
CA GLY A 188 -1.32 -14.43 -9.33
C GLY A 188 -0.71 -15.40 -8.32
N ASP A 189 0.30 -14.96 -7.57
CA ASP A 189 0.95 -15.70 -6.48
C ASP A 189 -0.10 -16.14 -5.44
N GLY A 190 -0.90 -15.20 -4.93
CA GLY A 190 -1.99 -15.48 -3.99
C GLY A 190 -3.11 -16.39 -4.55
N THR A 191 -3.21 -16.55 -5.86
CA THR A 191 -4.12 -17.51 -6.52
C THR A 191 -3.49 -18.91 -6.63
N LEU A 192 -2.17 -18.99 -6.83
CA LEU A 192 -1.44 -20.23 -7.03
C LEU A 192 -1.02 -20.89 -5.70
N THR A 193 -0.68 -20.11 -4.66
CA THR A 193 -0.30 -20.63 -3.34
C THR A 193 -1.35 -21.59 -2.77
N PRO A 194 -2.67 -21.25 -2.73
CA PRO A 194 -3.66 -22.18 -2.22
C PRO A 194 -3.74 -23.46 -3.04
N ALA A 195 -3.65 -23.35 -4.37
CA ALA A 195 -3.72 -24.49 -5.26
C ALA A 195 -2.54 -25.46 -5.05
N ILE A 196 -1.29 -24.96 -5.00
CA ILE A 196 -0.11 -25.80 -4.84
C ILE A 196 0.04 -26.34 -3.41
N SER A 197 -0.16 -25.51 -2.39
CA SER A 197 0.08 -25.90 -0.99
C SER A 197 -0.98 -26.88 -0.50
N VAL A 198 -2.26 -26.66 -0.78
CA VAL A 198 -3.33 -27.60 -0.40
C VAL A 198 -3.20 -28.91 -1.19
N LEU A 199 -2.96 -28.85 -2.51
CA LEU A 199 -2.79 -30.07 -3.30
C LEU A 199 -1.59 -30.90 -2.84
N SER A 200 -0.46 -30.26 -2.52
CA SER A 200 0.74 -30.93 -2.01
C SER A 200 0.52 -31.53 -0.62
N ALA A 201 -0.21 -30.84 0.26
CA ALA A 201 -0.57 -31.36 1.58
C ALA A 201 -1.48 -32.59 1.46
N VAL A 202 -2.55 -32.51 0.68
CA VAL A 202 -3.52 -33.61 0.52
C VAL A 202 -2.92 -34.81 -0.20
N SER A 203 -1.99 -34.60 -1.15
CA SER A 203 -1.36 -35.67 -1.92
C SER A 203 -0.65 -36.72 -1.04
N GLY A 204 -0.25 -36.36 0.18
CA GLY A 204 0.32 -37.29 1.16
C GLY A 204 -0.59 -38.46 1.53
N ILE A 205 -1.91 -38.32 1.40
CA ILE A 205 -2.87 -39.39 1.74
C ILE A 205 -2.63 -40.67 0.94
N ARG A 206 -2.10 -40.53 -0.29
CA ARG A 206 -1.80 -41.66 -1.18
C ARG A 206 -0.73 -42.60 -0.62
N GLU A 207 0.09 -42.14 0.32
CA GLU A 207 1.12 -42.98 0.96
C GLU A 207 0.51 -44.03 1.91
N LYS A 208 -0.65 -43.74 2.53
CA LYS A 208 -1.36 -44.70 3.40
C LYS A 208 -2.62 -45.28 2.77
N ALA A 209 -3.14 -44.65 1.72
CA ALA A 209 -4.28 -45.13 0.95
C ALA A 209 -3.96 -45.11 -0.57
N PRO A 210 -3.14 -46.06 -1.07
CA PRO A 210 -2.72 -46.10 -2.46
C PRO A 210 -3.87 -46.38 -3.45
N SER A 211 -5.02 -46.85 -2.97
CA SER A 211 -6.25 -47.04 -3.76
C SER A 211 -6.91 -45.74 -4.20
N LEU A 212 -6.54 -44.59 -3.61
CA LEU A 212 -7.08 -43.29 -4.00
C LEU A 212 -6.51 -42.84 -5.35
N THR A 213 -7.42 -42.54 -6.28
CA THR A 213 -7.06 -42.00 -7.59
C THR A 213 -6.64 -40.54 -7.49
N GLN A 214 -5.81 -40.07 -8.45
CA GLN A 214 -5.42 -38.66 -8.51
C GLN A 214 -6.62 -37.71 -8.58
N THR A 215 -7.69 -38.12 -9.27
CA THR A 215 -8.93 -37.35 -9.34
C THR A 215 -9.59 -37.19 -7.97
N GLN A 216 -9.61 -38.24 -7.15
CA GLN A 216 -10.16 -38.16 -5.79
C GLN A 216 -9.34 -37.21 -4.90
N VAL A 217 -8.00 -37.25 -5.00
CA VAL A 217 -7.13 -36.30 -4.29
C VAL A 217 -7.43 -34.86 -4.70
N VAL A 218 -7.56 -34.60 -6.01
CA VAL A 218 -7.91 -33.28 -6.54
C VAL A 218 -9.27 -32.81 -6.02
N LEU A 219 -10.29 -33.69 -5.98
CA LEU A 219 -11.62 -33.35 -5.45
C LEU A 219 -11.59 -33.02 -3.94
N ILE A 220 -10.80 -33.74 -3.15
CA ILE A 220 -10.59 -33.41 -1.73
C ILE A 220 -9.94 -32.03 -1.59
N SER A 221 -8.92 -31.73 -2.39
CA SER A 221 -8.27 -30.41 -2.41
C SER A 221 -9.25 -29.31 -2.79
N VAL A 222 -10.11 -29.52 -3.79
CA VAL A 222 -11.15 -28.56 -4.20
C VAL A 222 -12.15 -28.30 -3.06
N ALA A 223 -12.56 -29.34 -2.33
CA ALA A 223 -13.44 -29.17 -1.17
C ALA A 223 -12.78 -28.32 -0.06
N ILE A 224 -11.50 -28.56 0.22
CA ILE A 224 -10.72 -27.75 1.18
C ILE A 224 -10.58 -26.31 0.69
N LEU A 225 -10.29 -26.08 -0.58
CA LEU A 225 -10.21 -24.73 -1.16
C LEU A 225 -11.54 -24.00 -1.08
N PHE A 226 -12.65 -24.65 -1.43
CA PHE A 226 -13.97 -24.05 -1.32
C PHE A 226 -14.29 -23.65 0.13
N MET A 227 -14.00 -24.53 1.09
CA MET A 227 -14.16 -24.24 2.52
C MET A 227 -13.27 -23.07 2.95
N LEU A 228 -12.00 -23.07 2.53
CA LEU A 228 -11.04 -22.02 2.80
C LEU A 228 -11.57 -20.66 2.35
N PHE A 229 -11.93 -20.52 1.06
CA PHE A 229 -12.40 -19.25 0.50
C PHE A 229 -13.78 -18.82 1.03
N SER A 230 -14.59 -19.76 1.53
CA SER A 230 -15.89 -19.47 2.17
C SER A 230 -15.74 -18.91 3.59
N VAL A 231 -14.71 -19.33 4.32
CA VAL A 231 -14.45 -18.92 5.71
C VAL A 231 -13.76 -17.54 5.78
N GLN A 232 -13.18 -17.06 4.68
CA GLN A 232 -12.46 -15.78 4.61
C GLN A 232 -13.21 -14.55 5.11
N ARG A 233 -14.54 -14.51 4.95
CA ARG A 233 -15.38 -13.41 5.44
C ARG A 233 -15.32 -13.21 6.95
N PHE A 234 -14.92 -14.22 7.73
CA PHE A 234 -14.86 -14.14 9.19
C PHE A 234 -13.58 -13.45 9.69
N GLY A 235 -12.66 -13.13 8.78
CA GLY A 235 -11.45 -12.37 9.09
C GLY A 235 -10.41 -13.14 9.88
N THR A 236 -9.20 -12.58 9.92
CA THR A 236 -8.05 -13.14 10.63
C THR A 236 -7.94 -12.65 12.08
N ASP A 237 -8.78 -11.72 12.53
CA ASP A 237 -8.70 -11.09 13.85
C ASP A 237 -8.88 -12.09 15.01
N LYS A 238 -9.88 -12.99 14.90
CA LYS A 238 -10.15 -14.02 15.91
C LYS A 238 -9.30 -15.28 15.74
N VAL A 239 -8.86 -15.58 14.52
CA VAL A 239 -8.19 -16.85 14.17
C VAL A 239 -6.66 -16.71 14.18
N GLY A 240 -6.11 -15.50 13.99
CA GLY A 240 -4.67 -15.24 13.91
C GLY A 240 -3.90 -15.67 15.16
N TYR A 241 -4.51 -15.58 16.35
CA TYR A 241 -3.93 -16.10 17.59
C TYR A 241 -3.72 -17.62 17.59
N THR A 242 -4.53 -18.36 16.83
CA THR A 242 -4.41 -19.82 16.69
C THR A 242 -3.44 -20.23 15.58
N PHE A 243 -3.14 -19.35 14.62
CA PHE A 243 -2.21 -19.64 13.52
C PHE A 243 -0.77 -19.82 14.00
N ALA A 244 -0.30 -18.95 14.90
CA ALA A 244 1.08 -19.02 15.39
C ALA A 244 1.42 -20.33 16.11
N PRO A 245 0.57 -20.86 17.03
CA PRO A 245 0.76 -22.19 17.60
C PRO A 245 0.81 -23.32 16.56
N VAL A 246 -0.13 -23.34 15.59
CA VAL A 246 -0.20 -24.42 14.58
C VAL A 246 1.05 -24.43 13.70
N ILE A 247 1.49 -23.27 13.20
CA ILE A 247 2.70 -23.17 12.39
C ILE A 247 3.97 -23.44 13.22
N SER A 248 3.97 -23.08 14.50
CA SER A 248 5.09 -23.44 15.39
C SER A 248 5.20 -24.95 15.57
N VAL A 249 4.08 -25.65 15.77
CA VAL A 249 4.05 -27.13 15.83
C VAL A 249 4.50 -27.72 14.49
N TRP A 250 4.06 -27.16 13.37
CA TRP A 250 4.54 -27.55 12.04
C TRP A 250 6.07 -27.43 11.92
N PHE A 251 6.64 -26.30 12.34
CA PHE A 251 8.09 -26.09 12.32
C PHE A 251 8.86 -27.04 13.24
N LEU A 252 8.32 -27.34 14.42
CA LEU A 252 8.89 -28.36 15.29
C LEU A 252 8.86 -29.76 14.64
N PHE A 253 7.78 -30.11 13.95
CA PHE A 253 7.67 -31.40 13.27
C PHE A 253 8.67 -31.53 12.12
N ILE A 254 8.72 -30.55 11.21
CA ILE A 254 9.65 -30.63 10.07
C ILE A 254 11.11 -30.56 10.53
N ALA A 255 11.43 -29.77 11.56
CA ALA A 255 12.78 -29.70 12.13
C ALA A 255 13.17 -31.02 12.81
N GLY A 256 12.25 -31.59 13.61
CA GLY A 256 12.47 -32.85 14.31
C GLY A 256 12.63 -34.05 13.36
N ILE A 257 11.75 -34.15 12.35
CA ILE A 257 11.85 -35.18 11.30
C ILE A 257 13.12 -34.97 10.47
N GLY A 258 13.45 -33.73 10.14
CA GLY A 258 14.69 -33.39 9.44
C GLY A 258 15.94 -33.83 10.18
N LEU A 259 16.00 -33.55 11.49
CA LEU A 259 17.09 -33.96 12.37
C LEU A 259 17.16 -35.49 12.53
N TYR A 260 16.02 -36.15 12.72
CA TYR A 260 15.93 -37.61 12.76
C TYR A 260 16.50 -38.24 11.49
N ASN A 261 16.11 -37.74 10.32
CA ASN A 261 16.57 -38.26 9.04
C ASN A 261 18.06 -38.01 8.81
N LEU A 262 18.57 -36.87 9.25
CA LEU A 262 19.99 -36.56 9.18
C LEU A 262 20.83 -37.57 9.99
N VAL A 263 20.40 -37.88 11.22
CA VAL A 263 21.15 -38.78 12.12
C VAL A 263 21.09 -40.24 11.64
N ILE A 264 19.95 -40.69 11.12
CA ILE A 264 19.72 -42.11 10.78
C ILE A 264 20.14 -42.46 9.35
N HIS A 265 19.97 -41.53 8.40
CA HIS A 265 20.24 -41.83 6.99
C HIS A 265 21.66 -41.46 6.58
N ASP A 266 22.04 -40.18 6.51
CA ASP A 266 23.38 -39.78 6.05
C ASP A 266 23.78 -38.38 6.56
N VAL A 267 24.70 -38.34 7.53
CA VAL A 267 25.30 -37.09 8.05
C VAL A 267 26.24 -36.44 7.03
N GLY A 268 26.73 -37.21 6.04
CA GLY A 268 27.58 -36.71 4.96
C GLY A 268 26.93 -35.64 4.09
N VAL A 269 25.59 -35.52 4.16
CA VAL A 269 24.82 -34.49 3.47
C VAL A 269 25.17 -33.06 3.92
N LEU A 270 25.71 -32.88 5.13
CA LEU A 270 26.18 -31.57 5.61
C LEU A 270 27.34 -31.00 4.78
N ARG A 271 27.99 -31.82 3.93
CA ARG A 271 28.97 -31.30 2.97
C ARG A 271 28.37 -30.30 1.98
N ALA A 272 27.04 -30.31 1.78
CA ALA A 272 26.32 -29.37 0.94
C ALA A 272 26.45 -27.89 1.38
N PHE A 273 26.89 -27.60 2.61
CA PHE A 273 27.25 -26.23 3.01
C PHE A 273 28.47 -25.68 2.24
N ASN A 274 29.28 -26.55 1.62
CA ASN A 274 30.36 -26.12 0.76
C ASN A 274 29.81 -25.80 -0.66
N PRO A 275 29.94 -24.55 -1.16
CA PRO A 275 29.38 -24.16 -2.45
C PRO A 275 30.06 -24.85 -3.64
N ILE A 276 31.19 -25.55 -3.44
CA ILE A 276 31.83 -26.35 -4.48
C ILE A 276 30.89 -27.39 -5.10
N TYR A 277 29.93 -27.91 -4.33
CA TYR A 277 28.95 -28.88 -4.80
C TYR A 277 28.00 -28.29 -5.85
N ILE A 278 27.73 -26.99 -5.80
CA ILE A 278 26.95 -26.28 -6.84
C ILE A 278 27.71 -26.31 -8.16
N ILE A 279 29.01 -25.98 -8.13
CA ILE A 279 29.86 -25.97 -9.32
C ILE A 279 29.98 -27.37 -9.92
N GLN A 280 30.20 -28.39 -9.07
CA GLN A 280 30.26 -29.78 -9.50
C GLN A 280 28.95 -30.27 -10.10
N TYR A 281 27.81 -29.86 -9.52
CA TYR A 281 26.48 -30.20 -10.02
C TYR A 281 26.23 -29.67 -11.44
N PHE A 282 26.54 -28.39 -11.68
CA PHE A 282 26.42 -27.81 -13.02
C PHE A 282 27.43 -28.41 -14.00
N LYS A 283 28.65 -28.71 -13.56
CA LYS A 283 29.66 -29.37 -14.39
C LYS A 283 29.22 -30.77 -14.83
N ARG A 284 28.51 -31.51 -13.97
CA ARG A 284 28.03 -32.86 -14.24
C ARG A 284 26.76 -32.89 -15.11
N ASN A 285 25.78 -32.04 -14.81
CA ASN A 285 24.45 -32.12 -15.42
C ASN A 285 24.20 -31.09 -16.53
N GLY A 286 25.07 -30.08 -16.68
CA GLY A 286 24.98 -29.06 -17.72
C GLY A 286 23.58 -28.45 -17.83
N LYS A 287 22.91 -28.67 -18.98
CA LYS A 287 21.56 -28.15 -19.26
C LYS A 287 20.51 -28.67 -18.27
N GLU A 288 20.57 -29.94 -17.86
CA GLU A 288 19.59 -30.50 -16.92
C GLU A 288 19.71 -29.86 -15.54
N GLY A 289 20.95 -29.58 -15.11
CA GLY A 289 21.21 -28.82 -13.88
C GLY A 289 20.69 -27.39 -13.96
N TRP A 290 20.72 -26.75 -15.15
CA TRP A 290 20.10 -25.45 -15.34
C TRP A 290 18.57 -25.51 -15.29
N VAL A 291 17.92 -26.54 -15.88
CA VAL A 291 16.46 -26.71 -15.81
C VAL A 291 15.97 -26.99 -14.38
N SER A 292 16.78 -27.67 -13.55
CA SER A 292 16.41 -28.01 -12.18
C SER A 292 16.31 -26.78 -11.25
N LEU A 293 16.95 -25.65 -11.60
CA LEU A 293 16.82 -24.39 -10.88
C LEU A 293 15.36 -23.92 -10.77
N GLY A 294 14.51 -24.25 -11.75
CA GLY A 294 13.09 -23.95 -11.69
C GLY A 294 12.32 -24.68 -10.59
N GLY A 295 12.81 -25.85 -10.14
CA GLY A 295 12.29 -26.50 -8.94
C GLY A 295 12.92 -25.95 -7.65
N VAL A 296 14.21 -25.59 -7.68
CA VAL A 296 14.92 -25.04 -6.51
C VAL A 296 14.30 -23.74 -6.03
N ILE A 297 13.94 -22.84 -6.94
CA ILE A 297 13.37 -21.52 -6.59
C ILE A 297 12.05 -21.62 -5.84
N LEU A 298 11.37 -22.76 -5.93
CA LEU A 298 10.14 -23.02 -5.17
C LEU A 298 10.38 -23.07 -3.65
N CYS A 299 11.63 -23.11 -3.18
CA CYS A 299 11.95 -23.05 -1.75
C CYS A 299 11.82 -21.66 -1.12
N VAL A 300 11.69 -20.60 -1.93
CA VAL A 300 11.58 -19.21 -1.46
C VAL A 300 10.21 -18.59 -1.76
N THR A 301 9.24 -19.41 -2.14
CA THR A 301 7.87 -18.97 -2.42
C THR A 301 7.21 -18.51 -1.11
N GLY A 302 6.72 -17.28 -1.07
CA GLY A 302 6.25 -16.61 0.16
C GLY A 302 7.15 -15.49 0.68
N THR A 303 8.33 -15.30 0.09
CA THR A 303 9.22 -14.19 0.46
C THR A 303 8.60 -12.82 0.17
N GLU A 304 7.84 -12.69 -0.92
CA GLU A 304 7.15 -11.44 -1.23
C GLU A 304 5.96 -11.21 -0.28
N GLY A 305 5.24 -12.27 0.12
CA GLY A 305 4.19 -12.19 1.14
C GLY A 305 4.71 -11.58 2.45
N MET A 306 5.91 -11.99 2.88
CA MET A 306 6.59 -11.38 4.02
C MET A 306 6.84 -9.87 3.87
N PHE A 307 7.12 -9.39 2.67
CA PHE A 307 7.27 -7.97 2.43
C PHE A 307 5.92 -7.25 2.37
N ALA A 308 4.90 -7.86 1.76
CA ALA A 308 3.55 -7.30 1.66
C ALA A 308 2.89 -7.10 3.03
N ASP A 309 3.06 -8.07 3.94
CA ASP A 309 2.43 -8.10 5.27
C ASP A 309 3.22 -7.37 6.37
N LEU A 310 4.26 -6.60 6.00
CA LEU A 310 5.09 -5.87 6.97
C LEU A 310 4.29 -4.87 7.83
N GLY A 311 3.17 -4.35 7.34
CA GLY A 311 2.32 -3.37 8.05
C GLY A 311 1.84 -3.81 9.44
N HIS A 312 1.88 -5.12 9.72
CA HIS A 312 1.45 -5.72 10.99
C HIS A 312 2.58 -5.97 11.99
N PHE A 313 3.83 -6.00 11.53
CA PHE A 313 4.95 -6.52 12.32
C PHE A 313 6.14 -5.58 12.32
N ASN A 314 6.84 -5.53 13.45
CA ASN A 314 8.11 -4.81 13.53
C ASN A 314 9.20 -5.58 12.78
N ILE A 315 10.02 -4.89 11.99
CA ILE A 315 11.19 -5.44 11.27
C ILE A 315 12.05 -6.32 12.19
N ARG A 316 12.31 -5.89 13.43
CA ARG A 316 13.11 -6.67 14.39
C ARG A 316 12.47 -7.99 14.77
N ALA A 317 11.14 -8.02 14.90
CA ALA A 317 10.41 -9.25 15.22
C ALA A 317 10.49 -10.26 14.05
N VAL A 318 10.39 -9.76 12.81
CA VAL A 318 10.58 -10.56 11.60
C VAL A 318 12.03 -11.06 11.50
N GLN A 319 13.04 -10.24 11.80
CA GLN A 319 14.44 -10.67 11.81
C GLN A 319 14.72 -11.78 12.82
N ILE A 320 14.20 -11.66 14.05
CA ILE A 320 14.40 -12.68 15.10
C ILE A 320 13.69 -13.98 14.72
N SER A 321 12.43 -13.92 14.33
CA SER A 321 11.64 -15.12 14.02
C SER A 321 12.09 -15.80 12.72
N PHE A 322 12.50 -15.05 11.70
CA PHE A 322 13.05 -15.63 10.48
C PHE A 322 14.35 -16.40 10.76
N ASN A 323 15.33 -15.76 11.40
CA ASN A 323 16.64 -16.37 11.62
C ASN A 323 16.63 -17.43 12.73
N GLY A 324 15.77 -17.27 13.74
CA GLY A 324 15.71 -18.16 14.90
C GLY A 324 14.76 -19.35 14.76
N ILE A 325 13.73 -19.25 13.90
CA ILE A 325 12.68 -20.27 13.80
C ILE A 325 12.55 -20.79 12.36
N LEU A 326 12.20 -19.93 11.41
CA LEU A 326 11.90 -20.36 10.04
C LEU A 326 13.11 -20.99 9.34
N PHE A 327 14.21 -20.23 9.26
CA PHE A 327 15.42 -20.65 8.55
C PHE A 327 15.98 -21.99 9.08
N PRO A 328 16.18 -22.19 10.40
CA PRO A 328 16.67 -23.47 10.90
C PRO A 328 15.66 -24.61 10.69
N ALA A 329 14.35 -24.38 10.89
CA ALA A 329 13.36 -25.46 10.74
C ALA A 329 13.25 -25.96 9.29
N VAL A 330 13.11 -25.04 8.34
CA VAL A 330 13.04 -25.37 6.91
C VAL A 330 14.38 -25.89 6.38
N GLY A 331 15.50 -25.30 6.82
CA GLY A 331 16.84 -25.79 6.49
C GLY A 331 17.07 -27.23 6.95
N LEU A 332 16.71 -27.56 8.19
CA LEU A 332 16.79 -28.92 8.72
C LEU A 332 15.87 -29.89 7.96
N CYS A 333 14.68 -29.45 7.57
CA CYS A 333 13.77 -30.26 6.76
C CYS A 333 14.43 -30.66 5.42
N TYR A 334 14.99 -29.70 4.68
CA TYR A 334 15.66 -29.99 3.40
C TYR A 334 16.89 -30.88 3.58
N ILE A 335 17.71 -30.61 4.61
CA ILE A 335 18.88 -31.44 4.94
C ILE A 335 18.44 -32.89 5.24
N GLY A 336 17.39 -33.08 6.03
CA GLY A 336 16.86 -34.41 6.35
C GLY A 336 16.25 -35.13 5.16
N GLN A 337 15.50 -34.42 4.30
CA GLN A 337 14.99 -34.99 3.05
C GLN A 337 16.12 -35.45 2.14
N ALA A 338 17.20 -34.68 2.04
CA ALA A 338 18.39 -35.08 1.30
C ALA A 338 19.09 -36.29 1.94
N ALA A 339 19.22 -36.34 3.26
CA ALA A 339 19.77 -37.50 3.96
C ALA A 339 18.98 -38.78 3.65
N TYR A 340 17.65 -38.70 3.65
CA TYR A 340 16.76 -39.81 3.28
C TYR A 340 16.95 -40.24 1.81
N LEU A 341 16.93 -39.29 0.87
CA LEU A 341 17.04 -39.56 -0.57
C LEU A 341 18.40 -40.10 -1.01
N ARG A 342 19.48 -39.91 -0.23
CA ARG A 342 20.77 -40.59 -0.46
C ARG A 342 20.66 -42.10 -0.39
N LYS A 343 19.78 -42.61 0.47
CA LYS A 343 19.53 -44.05 0.63
C LYS A 343 18.40 -44.56 -0.26
N PHE A 344 17.39 -43.73 -0.52
CA PHE A 344 16.19 -44.11 -1.26
C PHE A 344 15.86 -43.11 -2.40
N PRO A 345 16.70 -43.03 -3.44
CA PRO A 345 16.56 -42.04 -4.53
C PRO A 345 15.26 -42.17 -5.33
N GLU A 346 14.69 -43.38 -5.41
CA GLU A 346 13.44 -43.69 -6.09
C GLU A 346 12.21 -43.01 -5.47
N ASN A 347 12.33 -42.53 -4.23
CA ASN A 347 11.23 -41.94 -3.47
C ASN A 347 11.04 -40.43 -3.71
N VAL A 348 11.74 -39.83 -4.69
CA VAL A 348 11.81 -38.38 -4.86
C VAL A 348 10.44 -37.70 -5.04
N ALA A 349 9.51 -38.37 -5.73
CA ALA A 349 8.18 -37.83 -6.02
C ALA A 349 7.32 -37.56 -4.76
N ASN A 350 7.50 -38.37 -3.70
CA ASN A 350 6.75 -38.26 -2.44
C ASN A 350 7.71 -38.15 -1.24
N THR A 351 8.88 -37.54 -1.44
CA THR A 351 9.98 -37.50 -0.46
C THR A 351 9.53 -37.09 0.92
N PHE A 352 8.77 -36.00 1.03
CA PHE A 352 8.35 -35.45 2.31
C PHE A 352 7.66 -36.52 3.16
N TYR A 353 6.59 -37.12 2.63
CA TYR A 353 5.77 -38.10 3.35
C TYR A 353 6.48 -39.45 3.57
N ARG A 354 7.29 -39.89 2.61
CA ARG A 354 8.07 -41.14 2.75
C ARG A 354 9.20 -41.03 3.76
N SER A 355 9.73 -39.83 3.97
CA SER A 355 10.78 -39.56 4.95
C SER A 355 10.27 -39.49 6.40
N ILE A 356 8.94 -39.57 6.62
CA ILE A 356 8.36 -39.46 7.96
C ILE A 356 8.36 -40.83 8.65
N PRO A 357 8.84 -40.94 9.91
CA PRO A 357 8.71 -42.16 10.70
C PRO A 357 7.25 -42.61 10.82
N ALA A 358 6.97 -43.91 10.71
CA ALA A 358 5.62 -44.45 10.66
C ALA A 358 4.66 -43.95 11.78
N PRO A 359 5.08 -43.82 13.06
CA PRO A 359 4.21 -43.28 14.12
C PRO A 359 3.87 -41.79 13.96
N MET A 360 4.77 -41.02 13.34
CA MET A 360 4.63 -39.57 13.18
C MET A 360 3.88 -39.15 11.91
N PHE A 361 3.53 -40.10 11.04
CA PHE A 361 2.86 -39.82 9.76
C PHE A 361 1.53 -39.08 9.96
N TRP A 362 0.59 -39.64 10.71
CA TRP A 362 -0.76 -39.07 10.87
C TRP A 362 -0.75 -37.69 11.56
N PRO A 363 -0.03 -37.50 12.68
CA PRO A 363 0.12 -36.17 13.28
C PRO A 363 0.68 -35.14 12.29
N THR A 364 1.74 -35.50 11.56
CA THR A 364 2.39 -34.57 10.62
C THR A 364 1.50 -34.28 9.42
N PHE A 365 0.77 -35.27 8.91
CA PHE A 365 -0.16 -35.10 7.79
C PHE A 365 -1.30 -34.13 8.12
N ILE A 366 -1.92 -34.27 9.30
CA ILE A 366 -2.99 -33.35 9.74
C ILE A 366 -2.44 -31.94 9.90
N VAL A 367 -1.29 -31.78 10.55
CA VAL A 367 -0.65 -30.47 10.73
C VAL A 367 -0.21 -29.88 9.38
N ALA A 368 0.22 -30.69 8.41
CA ALA A 368 0.56 -30.22 7.06
C ALA A 368 -0.65 -29.60 6.33
N ILE A 369 -1.83 -30.22 6.44
CA ILE A 369 -3.07 -29.66 5.86
C ILE A 369 -3.42 -28.33 6.53
N LEU A 370 -3.35 -28.27 7.87
CA LEU A 370 -3.61 -27.03 8.61
C LEU A 370 -2.60 -25.94 8.25
N ALA A 371 -1.31 -26.29 8.14
CA ALA A 371 -0.25 -25.37 7.73
C ALA A 371 -0.47 -24.86 6.31
N ALA A 372 -0.90 -25.70 5.36
CA ALA A 372 -1.22 -25.29 3.99
C ALA A 372 -2.43 -24.34 3.93
N ILE A 373 -3.46 -24.57 4.75
CA ILE A 373 -4.61 -23.67 4.87
C ILE A 373 -4.16 -22.31 5.40
N ILE A 374 -3.33 -22.28 6.45
CA ILE A 374 -2.81 -21.05 7.06
C ILE A 374 -1.85 -20.31 6.10
N ALA A 375 -0.99 -21.03 5.38
CA ALA A 375 -0.10 -20.49 4.36
C ALA A 375 -0.88 -19.75 3.26
N SER A 376 -1.98 -20.36 2.83
CA SER A 376 -2.90 -19.76 1.86
C SER A 376 -3.54 -18.48 2.39
N GLN A 377 -3.86 -18.42 3.69
CA GLN A 377 -4.42 -17.22 4.31
C GLN A 377 -3.47 -16.03 4.31
N ALA A 378 -2.22 -16.28 4.68
CA ALA A 378 -1.17 -15.27 4.69
C ALA A 378 -1.09 -14.55 3.34
N MET A 379 -0.94 -15.32 2.26
CA MET A 379 -0.81 -14.79 0.92
C MET A 379 -2.08 -14.07 0.43
N LEU A 380 -3.27 -14.56 0.79
CA LEU A 380 -4.52 -13.88 0.47
C LEU A 380 -4.64 -12.52 1.18
N SER A 381 -4.29 -12.46 2.47
CA SER A 381 -4.26 -11.21 3.25
C SER A 381 -3.30 -10.19 2.63
N GLY A 382 -2.08 -10.62 2.28
CA GLY A 382 -1.09 -9.76 1.62
C GLY A 382 -1.58 -9.25 0.25
N ALA A 383 -2.25 -10.10 -0.54
CA ALA A 383 -2.85 -9.69 -1.81
C ALA A 383 -3.97 -8.65 -1.62
N PHE A 384 -4.86 -8.83 -0.63
CA PHE A 384 -5.91 -7.86 -0.33
C PHE A 384 -5.34 -6.53 0.16
N ALA A 385 -4.28 -6.55 0.98
CA ALA A 385 -3.59 -5.34 1.45
C ALA A 385 -2.90 -4.57 0.31
N ILE A 386 -2.28 -5.26 -0.64
CA ILE A 386 -1.71 -4.60 -1.83
C ILE A 386 -2.82 -4.03 -2.71
N LEU A 387 -3.93 -4.75 -2.85
CA LEU A 387 -5.04 -4.30 -3.69
C LEU A 387 -5.79 -3.09 -3.11
N SER A 388 -5.97 -3.03 -1.79
CA SER A 388 -6.54 -1.83 -1.15
C SER A 388 -5.65 -0.59 -1.36
N LYS A 389 -4.32 -0.77 -1.33
CA LYS A 389 -3.35 0.27 -1.71
C LYS A 389 -3.45 0.67 -3.19
N ALA A 390 -3.74 -0.26 -4.08
CA ALA A 390 -3.98 0.05 -5.49
C ALA A 390 -5.27 0.85 -5.73
N LEU A 391 -6.32 0.61 -4.91
CA LEU A 391 -7.59 1.34 -4.96
C LEU A 391 -7.41 2.82 -4.60
N SER A 392 -6.70 3.11 -3.51
CA SER A 392 -6.47 4.48 -3.05
C SER A 392 -5.68 5.33 -4.04
N LEU A 393 -4.86 4.70 -4.88
CA LEU A 393 -4.12 5.35 -5.96
C LEU A 393 -4.89 5.45 -7.30
N GLY A 394 -6.16 5.02 -7.34
CA GLY A 394 -7.00 5.08 -8.53
C GLY A 394 -6.60 4.10 -9.63
N CYS A 395 -5.95 2.98 -9.26
CA CYS A 395 -5.53 1.93 -10.20
C CYS A 395 -6.59 0.82 -10.37
N MET A 396 -7.59 0.79 -9.50
CA MET A 396 -8.68 -0.19 -9.52
C MET A 396 -10.04 0.50 -9.31
N PRO A 397 -11.12 -0.07 -9.88
CA PRO A 397 -12.50 0.31 -9.58
C PRO A 397 -12.80 0.20 -8.09
N ARG A 398 -13.65 1.12 -7.59
CA ARG A 398 -14.07 1.11 -6.18
C ARG A 398 -14.76 -0.23 -5.88
N VAL A 399 -14.17 -1.01 -4.98
CA VAL A 399 -14.72 -2.26 -4.44
C VAL A 399 -14.97 -2.09 -2.95
N GLN A 400 -15.82 -2.94 -2.37
CA GLN A 400 -16.06 -2.88 -0.94
C GLN A 400 -14.86 -3.43 -0.18
N VAL A 401 -14.20 -2.57 0.58
CA VAL A 401 -13.07 -2.93 1.45
C VAL A 401 -13.59 -3.09 2.86
N ILE A 402 -13.58 -4.31 3.39
CA ILE A 402 -14.02 -4.60 4.76
C ILE A 402 -12.77 -4.79 5.62
N HIS A 403 -12.61 -3.95 6.64
CA HIS A 403 -11.56 -4.11 7.64
C HIS A 403 -12.03 -5.10 8.68
N THR A 404 -11.32 -6.24 8.79
CA THR A 404 -11.76 -7.36 9.64
C THR A 404 -11.33 -7.24 11.10
N SER A 405 -10.41 -6.34 11.41
CA SER A 405 -9.97 -6.02 12.77
C SER A 405 -9.97 -4.52 13.01
N HIS A 406 -10.52 -4.10 14.15
CA HIS A 406 -10.39 -2.71 14.64
C HIS A 406 -9.00 -2.43 15.23
N LYS A 407 -8.22 -3.48 15.51
CA LYS A 407 -6.90 -3.39 16.15
C LYS A 407 -5.75 -3.50 15.14
N TYR A 408 -5.98 -4.20 14.03
CA TYR A 408 -5.00 -4.45 12.97
C TYR A 408 -5.56 -4.03 11.61
N GLU A 409 -5.35 -2.77 11.25
CA GLU A 409 -5.93 -2.15 10.03
C GLU A 409 -5.46 -2.81 8.72
N GLY A 410 -4.31 -3.49 8.68
CA GLY A 410 -3.90 -4.21 7.47
C GLY A 410 -4.64 -5.53 7.22
N GLN A 411 -5.58 -5.94 8.08
CA GLN A 411 -6.39 -7.16 7.88
C GLN A 411 -7.62 -6.83 7.03
N VAL A 412 -7.37 -6.74 5.72
CA VAL A 412 -8.34 -6.32 4.73
C VAL A 412 -9.01 -7.53 4.10
N TYR A 413 -10.34 -7.50 3.96
CA TYR A 413 -11.11 -8.48 3.21
C TYR A 413 -11.87 -7.79 2.07
N ILE A 414 -11.69 -8.29 0.84
CA ILE A 414 -12.38 -7.80 -0.35
C ILE A 414 -13.19 -8.95 -0.96
N PRO A 415 -14.53 -8.98 -0.77
CA PRO A 415 -15.37 -10.12 -1.14
C PRO A 415 -15.28 -10.53 -2.62
N GLU A 416 -15.30 -9.55 -3.53
CA GLU A 416 -15.28 -9.78 -4.98
C GLU A 416 -13.96 -10.42 -5.43
N VAL A 417 -12.85 -9.97 -4.83
CA VAL A 417 -11.51 -10.45 -5.15
C VAL A 417 -11.29 -11.84 -4.57
N ASN A 418 -11.76 -12.07 -3.33
CA ASN A 418 -11.75 -13.40 -2.71
C ASN A 418 -12.49 -14.42 -3.57
N PHE A 419 -13.66 -14.07 -4.11
CA PHE A 419 -14.41 -14.94 -5.00
C PHE A 419 -13.66 -15.25 -6.30
N ILE A 420 -13.11 -14.21 -6.97
CA ILE A 420 -12.37 -14.38 -8.23
C ILE A 420 -11.11 -15.22 -8.02
N MET A 421 -10.33 -14.94 -6.97
CA MET A 421 -9.12 -15.69 -6.63
C MET A 421 -9.48 -17.14 -6.26
N GLY A 422 -10.53 -17.36 -5.47
CA GLY A 422 -10.97 -18.71 -5.09
C GLY A 422 -11.42 -19.55 -6.28
N LEU A 423 -12.20 -18.96 -7.19
CA LEU A 423 -12.58 -19.62 -8.44
C LEU A 423 -11.34 -19.95 -9.27
N ALA A 424 -10.41 -19.00 -9.42
CA ALA A 424 -9.18 -19.22 -10.18
C ALA A 424 -8.30 -20.31 -9.55
N SER A 425 -8.14 -20.36 -8.21
CA SER A 425 -7.41 -21.42 -7.51
C SER A 425 -8.02 -22.80 -7.74
N ILE A 426 -9.36 -22.90 -7.72
CA ILE A 426 -10.07 -24.15 -8.02
C ILE A 426 -9.84 -24.57 -9.48
N VAL A 427 -9.98 -23.64 -10.43
CA VAL A 427 -9.74 -23.91 -11.86
C VAL A 427 -8.31 -24.40 -12.10
N VAL A 428 -7.31 -23.75 -11.51
CA VAL A 428 -5.90 -24.17 -11.59
C VAL A 428 -5.73 -25.59 -11.03
N THR A 429 -6.30 -25.86 -9.86
CA THR A 429 -6.18 -27.18 -9.21
C THR A 429 -6.77 -28.30 -10.07
N VAL A 430 -7.94 -28.06 -10.69
CA VAL A 430 -8.63 -29.02 -11.56
C VAL A 430 -7.93 -29.19 -12.91
N ALA A 431 -7.40 -28.10 -13.48
CA ALA A 431 -6.75 -28.11 -14.78
C ALA A 431 -5.37 -28.80 -14.75
N PHE A 432 -4.54 -28.47 -13.76
CA PHE A 432 -3.17 -28.96 -13.70
C PHE A 432 -3.04 -30.31 -12.99
N ARG A 433 -3.88 -30.59 -12.00
CA ARG A 433 -3.99 -31.86 -11.24
C ARG A 433 -2.73 -32.32 -10.49
N THR A 434 -1.52 -31.90 -10.86
CA THR A 434 -0.23 -32.31 -10.27
C THR A 434 0.51 -31.11 -9.71
N THR A 435 1.28 -31.34 -8.65
CA THR A 435 2.06 -30.30 -7.96
C THR A 435 3.22 -29.78 -8.82
N THR A 436 3.84 -30.65 -9.63
CA THR A 436 4.95 -30.30 -10.52
C THR A 436 4.53 -29.30 -11.60
N SER A 437 3.38 -29.52 -12.26
CA SER A 437 2.89 -28.64 -13.31
C SER A 437 2.44 -27.29 -12.76
N ILE A 438 1.80 -27.26 -11.58
CA ILE A 438 1.50 -25.99 -10.89
C ILE A 438 2.80 -25.29 -10.47
N GLY A 439 3.82 -26.03 -10.02
CA GLY A 439 5.12 -25.49 -9.64
C GLY A 439 5.83 -24.73 -10.78
N HIS A 440 5.73 -25.20 -12.02
CA HIS A 440 6.31 -24.51 -13.18
C HIS A 440 5.69 -23.11 -13.38
N ALA A 441 4.36 -23.04 -13.29
CA ALA A 441 3.62 -21.78 -13.33
C ALA A 441 4.01 -20.88 -12.14
N TYR A 442 4.03 -21.47 -10.95
CA TYR A 442 4.27 -20.75 -9.71
C TYR A 442 5.65 -20.07 -9.67
N GLY A 443 6.70 -20.76 -10.12
CA GLY A 443 8.05 -20.20 -10.19
C GLY A 443 8.17 -18.94 -11.05
N ILE A 444 7.47 -18.86 -12.19
CA ILE A 444 7.48 -17.66 -13.07
C ILE A 444 6.94 -16.45 -12.33
N CYS A 445 5.80 -16.65 -11.67
CA CYS A 445 5.08 -15.59 -10.97
C CYS A 445 5.96 -14.97 -9.88
N VAL A 446 6.61 -15.82 -9.08
CA VAL A 446 7.46 -15.40 -7.96
C VAL A 446 8.74 -14.72 -8.44
N VAL A 447 9.47 -15.30 -9.40
CA VAL A 447 10.73 -14.70 -9.89
C VAL A 447 10.48 -13.37 -10.60
N THR A 448 9.41 -13.25 -11.38
CA THR A 448 9.06 -11.99 -12.04
C THR A 448 8.79 -10.90 -11.00
N THR A 449 8.12 -11.26 -9.91
CA THR A 449 7.87 -10.35 -8.79
C THR A 449 9.17 -9.93 -8.10
N PHE A 450 10.10 -10.86 -7.86
CA PHE A 450 11.41 -10.53 -7.27
C PHE A 450 12.20 -9.54 -8.12
N ILE A 451 12.20 -9.72 -9.44
CA ILE A 451 12.84 -8.81 -10.39
C ILE A 451 12.22 -7.42 -10.30
N ILE A 452 10.89 -7.33 -10.28
CA ILE A 452 10.16 -6.07 -10.15
C ILE A 452 10.54 -5.36 -8.84
N THR A 453 10.56 -6.09 -7.73
CA THR A 453 10.98 -5.57 -6.42
C THR A 453 12.42 -5.09 -6.47
N THR A 454 13.35 -5.82 -7.10
CA THR A 454 14.77 -5.40 -7.25
C THR A 454 14.90 -4.08 -8.02
N HIS A 455 14.11 -3.88 -9.07
CA HIS A 455 14.11 -2.63 -9.85
C HIS A 455 13.56 -1.46 -9.04
N LEU A 456 12.41 -1.63 -8.38
CA LEU A 456 11.82 -0.57 -7.54
C LEU A 456 12.71 -0.22 -6.34
N MET A 457 13.28 -1.23 -5.69
CA MET A 457 14.23 -1.05 -4.59
C MET A 457 15.46 -0.26 -5.01
N THR A 458 15.99 -0.50 -6.21
CA THR A 458 17.14 0.25 -6.74
C THR A 458 16.80 1.73 -6.90
N VAL A 459 15.59 2.06 -7.36
CA VAL A 459 15.11 3.45 -7.44
C VAL A 459 14.98 4.08 -6.05
N VAL A 460 14.44 3.34 -5.07
CA VAL A 460 14.36 3.78 -3.66
C VAL A 460 15.76 4.03 -3.08
N MET A 461 16.72 3.14 -3.30
CA MET A 461 18.09 3.32 -2.81
C MET A 461 18.76 4.56 -3.41
N LEU A 462 18.50 4.85 -4.69
CA LEU A 462 19.04 6.02 -5.40
C LEU A 462 18.43 7.34 -4.93
N LEU A 463 17.11 7.39 -4.74
CA LEU A 463 16.38 8.63 -4.44
C LEU A 463 16.31 8.93 -2.94
N ILE A 464 16.17 7.91 -2.11
CA ILE A 464 15.72 8.04 -0.72
C ILE A 464 16.84 7.70 0.26
N TRP A 465 17.44 6.52 0.12
CA TRP A 465 18.46 6.07 1.07
C TRP A 465 19.81 6.75 0.90
N LYS A 466 20.02 7.45 -0.23
CA LYS A 466 21.20 8.31 -0.45
C LYS A 466 22.54 7.57 -0.26
N LYS A 467 22.58 6.25 -0.48
CA LYS A 467 23.76 5.39 -0.28
C LYS A 467 24.82 5.58 -1.37
N HIS A 468 26.02 5.04 -1.14
CA HIS A 468 27.10 5.04 -2.12
C HIS A 468 26.72 4.24 -3.38
N VAL A 469 27.07 4.75 -4.58
CA VAL A 469 26.72 4.14 -5.87
C VAL A 469 27.22 2.70 -5.98
N ILE A 470 28.41 2.42 -5.42
CA ILE A 470 28.99 1.08 -5.43
C ILE A 470 28.07 0.09 -4.71
N PHE A 471 27.47 0.47 -3.58
CA PHE A 471 26.54 -0.39 -2.86
C PHE A 471 25.26 -0.65 -3.67
N ILE A 472 24.73 0.38 -4.33
CA ILE A 472 23.53 0.27 -5.18
C ILE A 472 23.81 -0.61 -6.40
N ALA A 473 24.95 -0.40 -7.06
CA ALA A 473 25.39 -1.20 -8.19
C ALA A 473 25.62 -2.66 -7.76
N LEU A 474 26.27 -2.88 -6.62
CA LEU A 474 26.48 -4.21 -6.06
C LEU A 474 25.15 -4.91 -5.77
N PHE A 475 24.20 -4.23 -5.12
CA PHE A 475 22.86 -4.76 -4.88
C PHE A 475 22.19 -5.19 -6.19
N TYR A 476 22.13 -4.28 -7.17
CA TYR A 476 21.45 -4.54 -8.43
C TYR A 476 22.12 -5.65 -9.24
N VAL A 477 23.46 -5.65 -9.33
CA VAL A 477 24.20 -6.67 -10.08
C VAL A 477 24.10 -8.03 -9.41
N VAL A 478 24.24 -8.13 -8.08
CA VAL A 478 24.20 -9.41 -7.38
C VAL A 478 22.79 -10.01 -7.41
N PHE A 479 21.77 -9.29 -6.95
CA PHE A 479 20.42 -9.85 -6.88
C PHE A 479 19.76 -9.94 -8.25
N GLY A 480 19.95 -8.92 -9.10
CA GLY A 480 19.42 -8.92 -10.46
C GLY A 480 20.01 -10.06 -11.32
N SER A 481 21.31 -10.35 -11.21
CA SER A 481 21.90 -11.47 -11.97
C SER A 481 21.38 -12.84 -11.52
N ILE A 482 21.26 -13.07 -10.20
CA ILE A 482 20.74 -14.32 -9.64
C ILE A 482 19.29 -14.54 -10.06
N GLU A 483 18.46 -13.51 -9.97
CA GLU A 483 17.06 -13.58 -10.39
C GLU A 483 16.92 -13.82 -11.89
N MET A 484 17.76 -13.19 -12.71
CA MET A 484 17.77 -13.43 -14.16
C MET A 484 18.20 -14.85 -14.51
N ILE A 485 19.15 -15.44 -13.76
CA ILE A 485 19.51 -16.86 -13.92
C ILE A 485 18.31 -17.77 -13.62
N TYR A 486 17.60 -17.53 -12.52
CA TYR A 486 16.38 -18.28 -12.19
C TYR A 486 15.26 -18.09 -13.23
N LEU A 487 15.05 -16.85 -13.68
CA LEU A 487 14.07 -16.55 -14.71
C LEU A 487 14.40 -17.30 -16.00
N SER A 488 15.67 -17.33 -16.40
CA SER A 488 16.11 -18.02 -17.61
C SER A 488 15.75 -19.51 -17.57
N SER A 489 16.01 -20.19 -16.44
CA SER A 489 15.69 -21.60 -16.23
C SER A 489 14.20 -21.87 -16.35
N ILE A 490 13.39 -21.07 -15.67
CA ILE A 490 11.96 -21.26 -15.61
C ILE A 490 11.27 -20.97 -16.95
N LEU A 491 11.77 -20.00 -17.72
CA LEU A 491 11.23 -19.69 -19.05
C LEU A 491 11.36 -20.87 -20.03
N SER A 492 12.27 -21.83 -19.79
CA SER A 492 12.32 -23.05 -20.61
C SER A 492 11.07 -23.91 -20.47
N LYS A 493 10.34 -23.79 -19.35
CA LYS A 493 9.10 -24.52 -19.03
C LYS A 493 7.83 -23.70 -19.29
N PHE A 494 7.95 -22.61 -20.05
CA PHE A 494 6.84 -21.71 -20.35
C PHE A 494 5.64 -22.44 -21.00
N ILE A 495 5.90 -23.36 -21.93
CA ILE A 495 4.87 -24.13 -22.65
C ILE A 495 4.22 -25.19 -21.74
N GLU A 496 4.91 -25.66 -20.70
CA GLU A 496 4.46 -26.72 -19.78
C GLU A 496 3.51 -26.21 -18.68
N GLY A 497 2.96 -25.00 -18.83
CA GLY A 497 2.05 -24.37 -17.87
C GLY A 497 2.49 -22.99 -17.40
N GLY A 498 3.74 -22.62 -17.67
CA GLY A 498 4.30 -21.33 -17.27
C GLY A 498 3.61 -20.09 -17.83
N TYR A 499 2.94 -20.21 -18.98
CA TYR A 499 2.19 -19.11 -19.58
C TYR A 499 0.98 -18.66 -18.74
N LEU A 500 0.40 -19.54 -17.92
CA LEU A 500 -0.87 -19.28 -17.24
C LEU A 500 -0.82 -18.07 -16.29
N PRO A 501 0.16 -17.93 -15.37
CA PRO A 501 0.18 -16.81 -14.44
C PRO A 501 0.51 -15.50 -15.13
N ILE A 502 1.30 -15.55 -16.22
CA ILE A 502 1.55 -14.38 -17.07
C ILE A 502 0.25 -13.95 -17.75
N CYS A 503 -0.50 -14.88 -18.36
CA CYS A 503 -1.80 -14.57 -18.96
C CYS A 503 -2.77 -13.98 -17.94
N PHE A 504 -2.87 -14.58 -16.75
CA PHE A 504 -3.70 -14.07 -15.67
C PHE A 504 -3.27 -12.66 -15.22
N ALA A 505 -1.98 -12.46 -14.97
CA ALA A 505 -1.43 -11.16 -14.59
C ALA A 505 -1.64 -10.10 -15.69
N LEU A 506 -1.51 -10.45 -16.96
CA LEU A 506 -1.77 -9.55 -18.09
C LEU A 506 -3.25 -9.15 -18.18
N VAL A 507 -4.18 -10.07 -17.89
CA VAL A 507 -5.61 -9.74 -17.82
C VAL A 507 -5.87 -8.75 -16.70
N VAL A 508 -5.43 -9.03 -15.47
CA VAL A 508 -5.61 -8.13 -14.32
C VAL A 508 -4.95 -6.77 -14.58
N MET A 509 -3.72 -6.77 -15.07
CA MET A 509 -2.98 -5.56 -15.43
C MET A 509 -3.71 -4.74 -16.50
N SER A 510 -4.29 -5.39 -17.51
CA SER A 510 -5.05 -4.70 -18.57
C SER A 510 -6.30 -4.04 -18.01
N LEU A 511 -7.00 -4.69 -17.08
CA LEU A 511 -8.16 -4.09 -16.39
C LEU A 511 -7.75 -2.89 -15.53
N MET A 512 -6.66 -3.01 -14.76
CA MET A 512 -6.11 -1.90 -13.95
C MET A 512 -5.65 -0.73 -14.83
N ALA A 513 -4.94 -1.01 -15.93
CA ALA A 513 -4.45 0.00 -16.85
C ALA A 513 -5.59 0.71 -17.58
N ALA A 514 -6.61 -0.03 -18.03
CA ALA A 514 -7.82 0.53 -18.65
C ALA A 514 -8.56 1.45 -17.68
N TRP A 515 -8.74 1.00 -16.43
CA TRP A 515 -9.38 1.80 -15.38
C TRP A 515 -8.61 3.09 -15.11
N HIS A 516 -7.31 2.98 -14.84
CA HIS A 516 -6.45 4.12 -14.54
C HIS A 516 -6.37 5.11 -15.71
N TYR A 517 -6.30 4.61 -16.95
CA TYR A 517 -6.29 5.44 -18.15
C TYR A 517 -7.53 6.33 -18.25
N VAL A 518 -8.73 5.74 -18.07
CA VAL A 518 -9.99 6.50 -18.13
C VAL A 518 -10.07 7.49 -16.97
N GLN A 519 -9.63 7.09 -15.77
CA GLN A 519 -9.63 7.97 -14.60
C GLN A 519 -8.72 9.20 -14.80
N VAL A 520 -7.51 9.00 -15.34
CA VAL A 520 -6.60 10.10 -15.69
C VAL A 520 -7.25 11.01 -16.73
N LYS A 521 -7.87 10.45 -17.78
CA LYS A 521 -8.53 11.25 -18.82
C LYS A 521 -9.73 12.04 -18.30
N ARG A 522 -10.53 11.44 -17.42
CA ARG A 522 -11.64 12.11 -16.75
C ARG A 522 -11.14 13.28 -15.90
N TYR A 523 -10.09 13.06 -15.11
CA TYR A 523 -9.49 14.11 -14.27
C TYR A 523 -9.05 15.32 -15.10
N TRP A 524 -8.32 15.10 -16.19
CA TRP A 524 -7.90 16.19 -17.07
C TRP A 524 -9.08 16.89 -17.74
N TYR A 525 -10.10 16.14 -18.17
CA TYR A 525 -11.32 16.73 -18.72
C TYR A 525 -12.02 17.65 -17.72
N GLU A 526 -12.14 17.20 -16.46
CA GLU A 526 -12.75 18.01 -15.40
C GLU A 526 -11.92 19.24 -15.08
N LEU A 527 -10.58 19.11 -15.03
CA LEU A 527 -9.66 20.22 -14.81
C LEU A 527 -9.77 21.29 -15.90
N ASP A 528 -9.87 20.88 -17.17
CA ASP A 528 -10.00 21.79 -18.32
C ASP A 528 -11.35 22.52 -18.36
N HIS A 529 -12.37 22.02 -17.64
CA HIS A 529 -13.71 22.60 -17.56
C HIS A 529 -14.06 23.08 -16.14
N ILE A 530 -13.04 23.40 -15.35
CA ILE A 530 -13.22 24.04 -14.05
C ILE A 530 -13.86 25.42 -14.25
N VAL A 531 -14.83 25.75 -13.39
CA VAL A 531 -15.37 27.10 -13.29
C VAL A 531 -14.61 27.88 -12.21
N PRO A 532 -14.07 29.08 -12.53
CA PRO A 532 -13.45 29.98 -11.54
C PRO A 532 -14.44 30.40 -10.45
N THR A 533 -13.92 30.72 -9.26
CA THR A 533 -14.76 31.16 -8.14
C THR A 533 -15.45 32.50 -8.44
N SER A 534 -14.84 33.39 -9.22
CA SER A 534 -15.46 34.66 -9.61
C SER A 534 -16.67 34.51 -10.53
N GLU A 535 -16.69 33.49 -11.39
CA GLU A 535 -17.85 33.18 -12.24
C GLU A 535 -19.02 32.58 -11.45
N LEU A 536 -18.78 32.03 -10.25
CA LEU A 536 -19.82 31.45 -9.41
C LEU A 536 -20.87 32.47 -9.02
N THR A 537 -20.44 33.63 -8.53
CA THR A 537 -21.34 34.70 -8.06
C THR A 537 -22.23 35.16 -9.20
N VAL A 538 -21.64 35.37 -10.38
CA VAL A 538 -22.38 35.73 -11.60
C VAL A 538 -23.38 34.65 -11.98
N LEU A 539 -23.01 33.37 -11.86
CA LEU A 539 -23.88 32.25 -12.17
C LEU A 539 -25.07 32.13 -11.20
N LEU A 540 -24.84 32.36 -9.91
CA LEU A 540 -25.89 32.33 -8.89
C LEU A 540 -26.88 33.50 -9.07
N GLU A 541 -26.38 34.70 -9.34
CA GLU A 541 -27.20 35.88 -9.58
C GLU A 541 -28.00 35.75 -10.89
N LYS A 542 -27.35 35.30 -11.98
CA LYS A 542 -27.97 35.16 -13.30
C LYS A 542 -29.16 34.20 -13.29
N ASN A 543 -29.12 33.16 -12.47
CA ASN A 543 -30.15 32.11 -12.43
C ASN A 543 -31.18 32.30 -11.31
N ASP A 544 -31.16 33.43 -10.57
CA ASP A 544 -32.06 33.71 -9.43
C ASP A 544 -32.14 32.52 -8.45
N VAL A 545 -30.96 32.06 -8.02
CA VAL A 545 -30.84 30.81 -7.25
C VAL A 545 -31.46 30.95 -5.86
N ARG A 546 -32.50 30.15 -5.58
CA ARG A 546 -33.16 30.15 -4.28
C ARG A 546 -32.37 29.37 -3.24
N ARG A 547 -32.41 29.85 -1.99
CA ARG A 547 -31.76 29.21 -0.85
C ARG A 547 -32.77 28.41 -0.04
N ILE A 548 -32.56 27.09 0.04
CA ILE A 548 -33.42 26.18 0.79
C ILE A 548 -32.77 25.82 2.14
N PRO A 549 -33.55 25.65 3.23
CA PRO A 549 -33.00 25.22 4.52
C PRO A 549 -32.28 23.88 4.42
N GLY A 550 -31.25 23.68 5.23
CA GLY A 550 -30.43 22.47 5.27
C GLY A 550 -28.99 22.67 4.82
N VAL A 551 -28.24 21.56 4.81
CA VAL A 551 -26.85 21.51 4.36
C VAL A 551 -26.73 20.66 3.09
N GLY A 552 -26.14 21.22 2.04
CA GLY A 552 -25.87 20.53 0.79
C GLY A 552 -24.40 20.18 0.64
N LEU A 553 -24.07 18.89 0.51
CA LEU A 553 -22.70 18.41 0.32
C LEU A 553 -22.51 17.90 -1.11
N LEU A 554 -21.75 18.60 -1.95
CA LEU A 554 -21.41 18.12 -3.30
C LEU A 554 -20.05 17.42 -3.29
N TYR A 555 -20.05 16.10 -3.49
CA TYR A 555 -18.83 15.33 -3.64
C TYR A 555 -18.17 15.56 -5.01
N THR A 556 -16.89 15.92 -4.99
CA THR A 556 -16.08 16.16 -6.18
C THR A 556 -14.67 15.61 -6.02
N GLU A 557 -14.08 15.12 -7.11
CA GLU A 557 -12.66 14.71 -7.14
C GLU A 557 -11.72 15.89 -7.39
N LEU A 558 -12.26 17.07 -7.71
CA LEU A 558 -11.48 18.29 -7.91
C LEU A 558 -11.21 18.98 -6.58
N VAL A 559 -9.93 19.25 -6.31
CA VAL A 559 -9.50 19.97 -5.12
C VAL A 559 -9.46 21.49 -5.36
N GLN A 560 -9.40 21.90 -6.63
CA GLN A 560 -9.32 23.31 -7.07
C GLN A 560 -10.46 23.64 -8.04
N GLY A 561 -10.93 24.90 -7.96
CA GLY A 561 -12.05 25.41 -8.74
C GLY A 561 -13.38 24.64 -8.60
N ILE A 562 -14.43 25.08 -9.28
CA ILE A 562 -15.78 24.54 -9.11
C ILE A 562 -16.02 23.46 -10.16
N PRO A 563 -16.51 22.27 -9.78
CA PRO A 563 -16.72 21.19 -10.73
C PRO A 563 -17.80 21.54 -11.75
N PRO A 564 -17.67 21.14 -13.01
CA PRO A 564 -18.62 21.46 -14.09
C PRO A 564 -20.03 20.87 -13.84
N VAL A 565 -20.14 19.93 -12.90
CA VAL A 565 -21.43 19.39 -12.41
C VAL A 565 -22.29 20.49 -11.79
N PHE A 566 -21.68 21.39 -11.03
CA PHE A 566 -22.40 22.37 -10.24
C PHE A 566 -23.12 23.41 -11.13
N PRO A 567 -22.46 24.10 -12.09
CA PRO A 567 -23.12 24.98 -13.05
C PRO A 567 -24.32 24.32 -13.74
N ARG A 568 -24.13 23.10 -14.25
CA ARG A 568 -25.19 22.36 -14.96
C ARG A 568 -26.35 22.00 -14.05
N LEU A 569 -26.08 21.71 -12.78
CA LEU A 569 -27.12 21.48 -11.78
C LEU A 569 -27.92 22.76 -11.56
N ILE A 570 -27.25 23.90 -11.37
CA ILE A 570 -27.91 25.19 -11.13
C ILE A 570 -28.76 25.64 -12.32
N GLU A 571 -28.27 25.46 -13.55
CA GLU A 571 -29.02 25.77 -14.78
C GLU A 571 -30.33 24.96 -14.89
N ARG A 572 -30.37 23.76 -14.34
CA ARG A 572 -31.54 22.87 -14.40
C ARG A 572 -32.43 22.99 -13.15
N ILE A 573 -31.81 23.22 -12.00
CA ILE A 573 -32.43 23.31 -10.69
C ILE A 573 -31.81 24.53 -9.98
N PRO A 574 -32.43 25.72 -10.11
CA PRO A 574 -31.90 26.97 -9.57
C PRO A 574 -32.17 27.07 -8.05
N SER A 575 -31.65 26.10 -7.29
CA SER A 575 -31.74 26.07 -5.83
C SER A 575 -30.49 25.49 -5.19
N VAL A 576 -30.02 26.11 -4.11
CA VAL A 576 -28.87 25.67 -3.31
C VAL A 576 -29.25 25.70 -1.84
N HIS A 577 -28.68 24.81 -1.03
CA HIS A 577 -28.90 24.80 0.40
C HIS A 577 -28.33 26.05 1.09
N SER A 578 -28.87 26.40 2.26
CA SER A 578 -28.44 27.55 3.09
C SER A 578 -26.94 27.50 3.39
N ILE A 579 -26.44 26.30 3.69
CA ILE A 579 -25.01 26.00 3.77
C ILE A 579 -24.69 25.02 2.66
N PHE A 580 -23.71 25.34 1.84
CA PHE A 580 -23.29 24.47 0.75
C PHE A 580 -21.80 24.18 0.83
N MET A 581 -21.41 22.92 0.68
CA MET A 581 -20.01 22.53 0.76
C MET A 581 -19.60 21.67 -0.43
N PHE A 582 -18.53 22.08 -1.10
CA PHE A 582 -17.80 21.24 -2.05
C PHE A 582 -16.88 20.32 -1.26
N MET A 583 -17.22 19.03 -1.23
CA MET A 583 -16.48 18.01 -0.49
C MET A 583 -15.58 17.24 -1.44
N SER A 584 -14.27 17.23 -1.18
CA SER A 584 -13.31 16.39 -1.89
C SER A 584 -12.63 15.41 -0.94
N ILE A 585 -12.73 14.12 -1.24
CA ILE A 585 -12.01 13.08 -0.49
C ILE A 585 -10.75 12.75 -1.28
N LYS A 586 -9.60 13.02 -0.67
CA LYS A 586 -8.30 12.87 -1.28
C LYS A 586 -7.48 11.84 -0.53
N HIS A 587 -7.03 10.82 -1.24
CA HIS A 587 -6.10 9.84 -0.70
C HIS A 587 -4.65 10.28 -0.95
N LEU A 588 -3.96 10.59 0.14
CA LEU A 588 -2.54 10.91 0.12
C LEU A 588 -1.71 9.63 0.01
N PRO A 589 -0.55 9.67 -0.67
CA PRO A 589 0.38 8.54 -0.78
C PRO A 589 1.15 8.32 0.53
N ILE A 590 0.48 8.37 1.69
CA ILE A 590 1.03 8.09 3.01
C ILE A 590 0.13 7.07 3.70
N SER A 591 0.67 6.26 4.61
CA SER A 591 -0.12 5.24 5.28
C SER A 591 -1.32 5.85 6.02
N ARG A 592 -1.10 6.84 6.89
CA ARG A 592 -2.15 7.49 7.70
C ARG A 592 -2.01 9.01 7.80
N VAL A 593 -3.17 9.67 7.88
CA VAL A 593 -3.32 11.09 8.21
C VAL A 593 -3.91 11.22 9.62
N LEU A 594 -3.29 12.04 10.47
CA LEU A 594 -3.79 12.29 11.82
C LEU A 594 -5.18 12.95 11.76
N PRO A 595 -6.14 12.59 12.63
CA PRO A 595 -7.51 13.13 12.61
C PRO A 595 -7.58 14.67 12.57
N ALA A 596 -6.73 15.35 13.35
CA ALA A 596 -6.65 16.81 13.39
C ALA A 596 -6.16 17.45 12.06
N GLU A 597 -5.46 16.69 11.22
CA GLU A 597 -4.93 17.14 9.93
C GLU A 597 -5.81 16.69 8.74
N ARG A 598 -6.90 15.94 8.97
CA ARG A 598 -7.73 15.37 7.89
C ARG A 598 -8.46 16.44 7.10
N PHE A 599 -9.15 17.35 7.77
CA PHE A 599 -10.01 18.33 7.11
C PHE A 599 -9.24 19.62 6.81
N LEU A 600 -9.37 20.11 5.58
CA LEU A 600 -8.90 21.42 5.16
C LEU A 600 -10.07 22.22 4.62
N PHE A 601 -10.41 23.32 5.28
CA PHE A 601 -11.52 24.18 4.90
C PHE A 601 -11.06 25.43 4.16
N ARG A 602 -11.88 25.90 3.22
CA ARG A 602 -11.75 27.19 2.54
C ARG A 602 -13.12 27.80 2.26
N GLN A 603 -13.23 29.11 2.39
CA GLN A 603 -14.38 29.87 1.90
C GLN A 603 -14.39 29.89 0.36
N VAL A 604 -15.56 29.74 -0.26
CA VAL A 604 -15.76 29.85 -1.71
C VAL A 604 -16.74 31.00 -1.99
N GLY A 605 -16.26 32.04 -2.67
CA GLY A 605 -17.05 33.26 -2.91
C GLY A 605 -17.21 34.13 -1.65
N PRO A 606 -18.06 35.16 -1.70
CA PRO A 606 -18.37 36.03 -0.57
C PRO A 606 -18.91 35.27 0.65
N ARG A 607 -18.62 35.77 1.87
CA ARG A 607 -19.11 35.15 3.13
C ARG A 607 -20.63 35.02 3.20
N GLU A 608 -21.35 35.97 2.61
CA GLU A 608 -22.81 35.98 2.50
C GLU A 608 -23.37 34.75 1.77
N GLN A 609 -22.60 34.20 0.83
CA GLN A 609 -22.99 33.01 0.09
C GLN A 609 -22.78 31.72 0.87
N ARG A 610 -22.17 31.72 2.07
CA ARG A 610 -22.03 30.54 2.96
C ARG A 610 -21.68 29.25 2.20
N MET A 611 -20.81 29.38 1.19
CA MET A 611 -20.32 28.26 0.39
C MET A 611 -18.90 27.96 0.84
N PHE A 612 -18.65 26.70 1.14
CA PHE A 612 -17.37 26.24 1.66
C PHE A 612 -16.80 25.16 0.76
N ARG A 613 -15.49 24.97 0.84
CA ARG A 613 -14.82 23.79 0.34
C ARG A 613 -14.19 23.07 1.50
N CYS A 614 -14.34 21.76 1.52
CA CYS A 614 -13.62 20.90 2.42
C CYS A 614 -12.86 19.85 1.63
N VAL A 615 -11.56 19.72 1.90
CA VAL A 615 -10.73 18.62 1.41
C VAL A 615 -10.47 17.70 2.59
N ALA A 616 -11.09 16.52 2.57
CA ALA A 616 -10.87 15.47 3.55
C ALA A 616 -9.72 14.58 3.07
N ARG A 617 -8.59 14.66 3.76
CA ARG A 617 -7.33 13.97 3.45
C ARG A 617 -7.26 12.68 4.24
N TYR A 618 -7.13 11.56 3.52
CA TYR A 618 -6.97 10.23 4.10
C TYR A 618 -5.69 9.60 3.59
N GLY A 619 -5.01 8.83 4.42
CA GLY A 619 -3.97 7.92 3.98
C GLY A 619 -4.56 6.73 3.21
N TYR A 620 -3.71 5.88 2.67
CA TYR A 620 -4.17 4.67 1.98
C TYR A 620 -4.58 3.53 2.92
N THR A 621 -4.27 3.61 4.22
CA THR A 621 -4.77 2.67 5.25
C THR A 621 -5.90 3.24 6.11
N ASP A 622 -6.19 4.55 6.02
CA ASP A 622 -7.25 5.15 6.81
C ASP A 622 -8.64 4.66 6.36
N THR A 623 -9.49 4.35 7.34
CA THR A 623 -10.91 4.02 7.14
C THR A 623 -11.76 5.27 7.16
N LEU A 624 -12.73 5.37 6.25
CA LEU A 624 -13.79 6.38 6.33
C LEU A 624 -14.66 6.08 7.56
N GLU A 625 -14.94 7.12 8.34
CA GLU A 625 -15.82 7.06 9.51
C GLU A 625 -17.27 6.72 9.12
N GLU A 626 -18.08 6.28 10.09
CA GLU A 626 -19.51 6.12 9.86
C GLU A 626 -20.14 7.47 9.47
N PRO A 627 -21.20 7.50 8.64
CA PRO A 627 -21.74 8.76 8.10
C PRO A 627 -22.08 9.80 9.16
N LYS A 628 -22.62 9.36 10.30
CA LYS A 628 -22.99 10.26 11.40
C LYS A 628 -21.76 10.88 12.07
N GLU A 629 -20.74 10.08 12.32
CA GLU A 629 -19.48 10.53 12.92
C GLU A 629 -18.73 11.43 11.96
N PHE A 630 -18.65 11.06 10.67
CA PHE A 630 -18.05 11.88 9.64
C PHE A 630 -18.69 13.27 9.56
N VAL A 631 -20.02 13.33 9.56
CA VAL A 631 -20.74 14.62 9.55
C VAL A 631 -20.47 15.42 10.80
N ALA A 632 -20.48 14.81 11.98
CA ALA A 632 -20.18 15.50 13.23
C ALA A 632 -18.77 16.12 13.20
N PHE A 633 -17.75 15.34 12.83
CA PHE A 633 -16.38 15.84 12.70
C PHE A 633 -16.25 16.93 11.63
N LEU A 634 -16.97 16.80 10.52
CA LEU A 634 -16.97 17.80 9.45
C LEU A 634 -17.56 19.13 9.92
N MET A 635 -18.69 19.10 10.63
CA MET A 635 -19.35 20.30 11.12
C MET A 635 -18.55 20.96 12.24
N ASP A 636 -17.98 20.18 13.16
CA ASP A 636 -17.09 20.71 14.20
C ASP A 636 -15.84 21.36 13.60
N GLY A 637 -15.24 20.73 12.59
CA GLY A 637 -14.14 21.31 11.82
C GLY A 637 -14.51 22.62 11.12
N LEU A 638 -15.71 22.71 10.54
CA LEU A 638 -16.21 23.94 9.93
C LEU A 638 -16.38 25.07 10.95
N LYS A 639 -16.93 24.77 12.13
CA LYS A 639 -17.10 25.74 13.22
C LYS A 639 -15.75 26.26 13.73
N MET A 640 -14.74 25.38 13.83
CA MET A 640 -13.37 25.79 14.18
C MET A 640 -12.76 26.69 13.11
N PHE A 641 -12.93 26.35 11.83
CA PHE A 641 -12.44 27.16 10.71
C PHE A 641 -13.01 28.59 10.74
N ILE A 642 -14.32 28.74 10.94
CA ILE A 642 -14.97 30.07 11.01
C ILE A 642 -14.42 30.88 12.19
N GLN A 643 -14.17 30.23 13.32
CA GLN A 643 -13.57 30.88 14.48
C GLN A 643 -12.14 31.34 14.19
N GLU A 644 -11.31 30.52 13.57
CA GLU A 644 -9.94 30.89 13.19
C GLU A 644 -9.91 32.02 12.16
N GLU A 645 -10.71 31.94 11.10
CA GLU A 645 -10.76 32.94 10.03
C GLU A 645 -11.21 34.32 10.58
N SER A 646 -12.14 34.33 11.53
CA SER A 646 -12.55 35.56 12.22
C SER A 646 -11.43 36.17 13.08
N ALA A 647 -10.62 35.33 13.75
CA ALA A 647 -9.49 35.77 14.56
C ALA A 647 -8.34 36.33 13.71
N PHE A 648 -8.06 35.71 12.54
CA PHE A 648 -7.08 36.22 11.59
C PHE A 648 -7.47 37.57 11.00
N ALA A 649 -8.73 37.74 10.60
CA ALA A 649 -9.23 39.02 10.08
C ALA A 649 -9.11 40.15 11.13
N HIS A 650 -9.28 39.84 12.41
CA HIS A 650 -9.07 40.82 13.50
C HIS A 650 -7.61 41.24 13.64
N ASN A 651 -6.67 40.30 13.55
CA ASN A 651 -5.24 40.59 13.69
C ASN A 651 -4.69 41.43 12.53
N GLU A 652 -5.15 41.20 11.29
CA GLU A 652 -4.75 42.04 10.14
C GLU A 652 -5.25 43.48 10.28
N VAL A 653 -6.47 43.67 10.80
CA VAL A 653 -7.02 45.02 11.04
C VAL A 653 -6.26 45.73 12.16
N GLU A 654 -5.82 45.02 13.20
CA GLU A 654 -4.97 45.58 14.27
C GLU A 654 -3.56 45.93 13.77
N GLU A 655 -2.93 45.13 12.92
CA GLU A 655 -1.62 45.46 12.32
C GLU A 655 -1.69 46.67 11.37
N ILE A 656 -2.76 46.78 10.57
CA ILE A 656 -2.98 47.92 9.66
C ILE A 656 -3.30 49.21 10.44
N THR A 657 -3.98 49.12 11.58
CA THR A 657 -4.28 50.29 12.42
C THR A 657 -3.11 50.70 13.33
N ALA A 658 -2.25 49.77 13.75
CA ALA A 658 -1.04 50.07 14.51
C ALA A 658 0.10 50.69 13.67
N GLY A 659 0.11 50.48 12.34
CA GLY A 659 1.08 51.09 11.43
C GLY A 659 0.79 52.54 11.02
N GLY A 660 -0.29 53.15 11.52
CA GLY A 660 -0.78 54.46 11.09
C GLY A 660 -0.21 55.69 11.83
N GLU A 661 0.52 55.51 12.94
CA GLU A 661 1.00 56.64 13.75
C GLU A 661 2.48 56.48 14.18
N ALA A 662 3.42 56.90 13.30
CA ALA A 662 4.74 57.41 13.70
C ALA A 662 5.48 58.12 12.53
N SER A 663 5.46 59.46 12.60
CA SER A 663 6.47 60.48 12.21
C SER A 663 7.45 60.29 11.02
N ASN A 664 7.45 61.32 10.17
CA ASN A 664 8.55 61.80 9.30
C ASN A 664 9.92 61.78 10.00
N ASP A 665 10.93 61.13 9.37
CA ASP A 665 12.27 61.70 9.15
C ASP A 665 13.08 60.89 8.11
N GLN A 666 14.11 61.53 7.55
CA GLN A 666 14.84 61.33 6.27
C GLN A 666 15.56 59.98 5.97
N PRO A 667 16.07 59.78 4.71
CA PRO A 667 16.36 58.46 4.14
C PRO A 667 17.79 57.97 4.41
N SER A 668 17.94 56.68 4.72
CA SER A 668 19.25 56.00 4.68
C SER A 668 19.13 54.63 3.99
N MET A 669 19.94 54.46 2.93
CA MET A 669 20.22 53.18 2.30
C MET A 669 20.88 52.19 3.28
N ALA A 670 20.40 50.95 3.36
CA ALA A 670 21.24 49.75 3.35
C ALA A 670 20.44 48.46 3.15
N SER A 671 20.86 47.73 2.11
CA SER A 671 20.51 46.39 1.64
C SER A 671 20.36 45.28 2.70
N GLY A 672 19.34 44.43 2.51
CA GLY A 672 19.17 43.15 3.23
C GLY A 672 18.05 42.27 2.64
N ARG A 673 18.11 41.97 1.34
CA ARG A 673 17.09 41.23 0.59
C ARG A 673 17.11 39.74 0.94
N SER A 674 16.16 39.25 1.75
CA SER A 674 15.85 37.82 1.89
C SER A 674 14.57 37.51 1.11
N THR A 675 14.74 36.93 -0.08
CA THR A 675 13.67 36.49 -0.98
C THR A 675 13.03 35.21 -0.45
N ARG A 676 11.84 35.35 0.15
CA ARG A 676 10.84 34.27 0.20
C ARG A 676 9.72 34.65 -0.77
N ASN A 677 9.81 34.10 -1.98
CA ASN A 677 8.79 34.26 -3.02
C ASN A 677 7.46 33.66 -2.54
N ALA A 678 6.55 34.50 -2.07
CA ALA A 678 5.11 34.21 -2.08
C ALA A 678 4.63 34.41 -3.52
N VAL A 679 4.22 33.32 -4.18
CA VAL A 679 3.61 33.38 -5.52
C VAL A 679 2.15 33.78 -5.34
N HIS A 680 1.76 34.78 -6.14
CA HIS A 680 0.56 35.58 -6.11
C HIS A 680 -0.78 34.84 -5.92
N SER A 681 -1.58 35.46 -5.05
CA SER A 681 -3.03 35.46 -5.00
C SER A 681 -3.64 36.07 -6.26
N GLU A 682 -4.70 35.46 -6.79
CA GLU A 682 -5.71 36.17 -7.56
C GLU A 682 -6.90 36.49 -6.65
N GLU A 683 -7.43 37.69 -6.83
CA GLU A 683 -8.73 38.22 -6.38
C GLU A 683 -8.90 38.64 -4.91
N MET A 684 -8.58 39.92 -4.64
CA MET A 684 -9.36 40.77 -3.73
C MET A 684 -9.51 42.16 -4.37
N VAL A 685 -10.62 42.37 -5.08
CA VAL A 685 -11.05 43.69 -5.57
C VAL A 685 -12.10 44.25 -4.62
N GLN A 686 -11.64 45.14 -3.75
CA GLN A 686 -12.22 46.45 -3.41
C GLN A 686 -13.75 46.60 -3.33
N ALA A 687 -14.27 46.67 -2.09
CA ALA A 687 -15.47 47.43 -1.78
C ALA A 687 -15.17 48.39 -0.61
N ARG A 688 -14.94 49.67 -0.94
CA ARG A 688 -14.90 50.77 0.05
C ARG A 688 -16.35 51.16 0.36
N VAL A 689 -16.83 50.82 1.55
CA VAL A 689 -17.97 51.52 2.17
C VAL A 689 -17.53 52.03 3.53
N SER A 690 -17.71 53.34 3.70
CA SER A 690 -17.41 54.15 4.86
C SER A 690 -18.15 53.73 6.13
N SER A 691 -17.45 53.59 7.25
CA SER A 691 -17.94 54.09 8.54
C SER A 691 -16.78 54.29 9.53
N HIS A 692 -16.76 55.48 10.14
CA HIS A 692 -15.83 55.86 11.20
C HIS A 692 -16.32 55.37 12.56
N SER A 693 -15.34 55.14 13.44
CA SER A 693 -15.41 55.07 14.92
C SER A 693 -16.05 53.82 15.57
N SER A 694 -15.21 52.98 16.18
CA SER A 694 -15.39 52.40 17.54
C SER A 694 -14.37 51.28 17.85
N GLY A 695 -13.13 51.66 18.17
CA GLY A 695 -12.01 50.72 18.44
C GLY A 695 -12.09 49.87 19.72
N ARG A 696 -13.21 49.87 20.45
CA ARG A 696 -13.41 48.98 21.64
C ARG A 696 -14.70 48.15 21.60
N ILE A 697 -15.60 48.40 20.64
CA ILE A 697 -16.86 47.65 20.46
C ILE A 697 -16.70 46.52 19.41
N GLY A 698 -15.69 46.60 18.54
CA GLY A 698 -15.43 45.61 17.48
C GLY A 698 -15.03 44.21 17.94
N SER A 699 -14.41 44.07 19.12
CA SER A 699 -14.05 42.74 19.69
C SER A 699 -15.27 41.98 20.23
N PHE A 700 -16.26 42.69 20.77
CA PHE A 700 -17.48 42.08 21.30
C PHE A 700 -18.50 41.76 20.20
N HIS A 701 -18.53 42.58 19.13
CA HIS A 701 -19.45 42.38 18.01
C HIS A 701 -19.01 41.21 17.11
N SER A 702 -17.71 41.05 16.86
CA SER A 702 -17.20 39.94 16.03
C SER A 702 -17.39 38.57 16.69
N ASN A 703 -17.12 38.45 17.99
CA ASN A 703 -17.34 37.21 18.73
C ASN A 703 -18.83 36.83 18.78
N ARG A 704 -19.73 37.81 18.84
CA ARG A 704 -21.18 37.56 18.72
C ARG A 704 -21.57 37.06 17.34
N THR A 705 -21.03 37.65 16.27
CA THR A 705 -21.33 37.21 14.90
C THR A 705 -20.83 35.79 14.62
N VAL A 706 -19.70 35.38 15.19
CA VAL A 706 -19.17 34.02 15.05
C VAL A 706 -20.05 33.01 15.78
N GLU A 707 -20.50 33.35 16.99
CA GLU A 707 -21.39 32.48 17.76
C GLU A 707 -22.77 32.34 17.10
N GLU A 708 -23.29 33.43 16.53
CA GLU A 708 -24.52 33.44 15.73
C GLU A 708 -24.38 32.57 14.46
N GLU A 709 -23.22 32.57 13.79
CA GLU A 709 -22.95 31.67 12.66
C GLU A 709 -22.84 30.21 13.07
N LYS A 710 -22.19 29.90 14.20
CA LYS A 710 -22.12 28.53 14.72
C LYS A 710 -23.51 27.98 15.05
N GLN A 711 -24.36 28.79 15.69
CA GLN A 711 -25.75 28.42 15.99
C GLN A 711 -26.58 28.23 14.71
N LEU A 712 -26.32 29.03 13.66
CA LEU A 712 -26.95 28.81 12.37
C LEU A 712 -26.53 27.47 11.76
N ILE A 713 -25.25 27.11 11.81
CA ILE A 713 -24.77 25.81 11.32
C ILE A 713 -25.51 24.67 12.03
N ASP A 714 -25.64 24.74 13.35
CA ASP A 714 -26.38 23.74 14.12
C ASP A 714 -27.84 23.65 13.69
N ARG A 715 -28.53 24.79 13.52
CA ARG A 715 -29.91 24.83 13.05
C ARG A 715 -30.06 24.24 11.64
N GLU A 716 -29.17 24.57 10.71
CA GLU A 716 -29.27 24.06 9.34
C GLU A 716 -28.92 22.56 9.27
N VAL A 717 -28.05 22.06 10.15
CA VAL A 717 -27.81 20.61 10.28
C VAL A 717 -29.06 19.88 10.78
N GLU A 718 -29.81 20.48 11.71
CA GLU A 718 -31.09 19.93 12.20
C GLU A 718 -32.17 19.87 11.10
N HIS A 719 -32.16 20.81 10.14
CA HIS A 719 -33.06 20.78 8.99
C HIS A 719 -32.76 19.65 7.99
N GLY A 720 -31.58 19.03 8.08
CA GLY A 720 -31.21 17.85 7.31
C GLY A 720 -30.05 18.08 6.35
N MET A 721 -29.43 16.96 5.96
CA MET A 721 -28.29 16.89 5.06
C MET A 721 -28.70 16.26 3.74
N VAL A 722 -28.30 16.89 2.62
CA VAL A 722 -28.47 16.33 1.27
C VAL A 722 -27.10 16.16 0.63
N TYR A 723 -26.83 14.93 0.18
CA TYR A 723 -25.58 14.57 -0.48
C TYR A 723 -25.78 14.59 -1.98
N LEU A 724 -25.03 15.42 -2.68
CA LEU A 724 -25.00 15.50 -4.13
C LEU A 724 -23.75 14.79 -4.64
N MET A 725 -23.93 13.88 -5.61
CA MET A 725 -22.81 13.17 -6.23
C MET A 725 -22.91 13.25 -7.76
N GLY A 726 -21.86 13.79 -8.39
CA GLY A 726 -21.71 13.74 -9.84
C GLY A 726 -21.43 12.31 -10.30
N GLU A 727 -22.27 11.76 -11.16
CA GLU A 727 -22.07 10.44 -11.76
C GLU A 727 -21.59 10.58 -13.21
N ALA A 728 -20.27 10.50 -13.38
CA ALA A 728 -19.60 10.66 -14.66
C ALA A 728 -19.68 9.40 -15.55
N ASN A 729 -20.53 9.44 -16.57
CA ASN A 729 -20.52 8.54 -17.72
C ASN A 729 -19.44 8.97 -18.71
N VAL A 730 -18.48 8.09 -18.99
CA VAL A 730 -17.38 8.41 -19.89
C VAL A 730 -17.56 7.65 -21.20
N THR A 731 -17.61 8.37 -22.31
CA THR A 731 -17.74 7.81 -23.66
C THR A 731 -16.57 8.27 -24.53
N ALA A 732 -16.12 7.43 -25.46
CA ALA A 732 -15.09 7.81 -26.41
C ALA A 732 -15.68 8.71 -27.51
N LYS A 733 -14.97 9.79 -27.87
CA LYS A 733 -15.36 10.65 -29.01
C LYS A 733 -15.53 9.84 -30.30
N ALA A 734 -16.43 10.28 -31.19
CA ALA A 734 -16.74 9.60 -32.45
C ALA A 734 -15.50 9.33 -33.33
N ASN A 735 -14.52 10.25 -33.33
CA ASN A 735 -13.28 10.15 -34.10
C ASN A 735 -12.13 9.41 -33.38
N SER A 736 -12.40 8.81 -32.22
CA SER A 736 -11.39 8.03 -31.47
C SER A 736 -11.03 6.72 -32.19
N SER A 737 -9.80 6.24 -31.98
CA SER A 737 -9.36 4.94 -32.49
C SER A 737 -10.23 3.79 -31.99
N VAL A 738 -10.32 2.70 -32.75
CA VAL A 738 -11.08 1.50 -32.39
C VAL A 738 -10.66 0.98 -31.02
N PHE A 739 -9.35 0.92 -30.74
CA PHE A 739 -8.82 0.51 -29.44
C PHE A 739 -9.36 1.38 -28.30
N LYS A 740 -9.34 2.71 -28.46
CA LYS A 740 -9.86 3.63 -27.44
C LYS A 740 -11.36 3.46 -27.23
N LYS A 741 -12.13 3.23 -28.31
CA LYS A 741 -13.57 2.92 -28.21
C LYS A 741 -13.82 1.62 -27.44
N VAL A 742 -13.03 0.58 -27.67
CA VAL A 742 -13.12 -0.70 -26.93
C VAL A 742 -12.84 -0.49 -25.44
N VAL A 743 -11.73 0.17 -25.10
CA VAL A 743 -11.32 0.41 -23.71
C VAL A 743 -12.36 1.24 -22.95
N VAL A 744 -12.80 2.37 -23.52
CA VAL A 744 -13.69 3.31 -22.84
C VAL A 744 -15.13 2.80 -22.83
N ASN A 745 -15.68 2.45 -23.99
CA ASN A 745 -17.12 2.17 -24.08
C ASN A 745 -17.50 0.78 -23.55
N TYR A 746 -16.59 -0.21 -23.64
CA TYR A 746 -16.88 -1.59 -23.24
C TYR A 746 -16.17 -1.96 -21.94
N VAL A 747 -14.83 -1.93 -21.91
CA VAL A 747 -14.07 -2.44 -20.73
C VAL A 747 -14.34 -1.60 -19.48
N TYR A 748 -14.18 -0.28 -19.57
CA TYR A 748 -14.44 0.61 -18.44
C TYR A 748 -15.90 0.58 -18.00
N THR A 749 -16.84 0.64 -18.94
CA THR A 749 -18.28 0.54 -18.64
C THR A 749 -18.63 -0.80 -17.97
N PHE A 750 -18.06 -1.91 -18.44
CA PHE A 750 -18.24 -3.22 -17.84
C PHE A 750 -17.72 -3.24 -16.40
N LEU A 751 -16.49 -2.78 -16.17
CA LEU A 751 -15.89 -2.71 -14.84
C LEU A 751 -16.74 -1.84 -13.90
N ARG A 752 -17.17 -0.66 -14.36
CA ARG A 752 -17.98 0.25 -13.56
C ARG A 752 -19.38 -0.30 -13.24
N LYS A 753 -20.01 -1.05 -14.16
CA LYS A 753 -21.35 -1.63 -13.94
C LYS A 753 -21.36 -2.87 -13.06
N ASN A 754 -20.30 -3.69 -13.14
CA ASN A 754 -20.24 -4.98 -12.44
C ASN A 754 -19.54 -4.90 -11.07
N LEU A 755 -18.83 -3.80 -10.79
CA LEU A 755 -18.15 -3.59 -9.51
C LEU A 755 -18.87 -2.50 -8.71
N THR A 756 -18.71 -2.55 -7.38
CA THR A 756 -19.52 -1.82 -6.41
C THR A 756 -19.66 -0.31 -6.72
N GLU A 757 -20.91 0.17 -6.78
CA GLU A 757 -21.23 1.58 -7.03
C GLU A 757 -20.65 2.51 -5.95
N GLY A 758 -19.99 3.59 -6.37
CA GLY A 758 -19.22 4.50 -5.50
C GLY A 758 -19.93 5.09 -4.27
N HIS A 759 -21.27 5.12 -4.24
CA HIS A 759 -22.06 5.55 -3.08
C HIS A 759 -22.00 4.57 -1.88
N LYS A 760 -21.83 3.27 -2.12
CA LYS A 760 -21.68 2.27 -1.04
C LYS A 760 -20.34 2.41 -0.32
N ALA A 761 -19.33 2.91 -1.04
CA ALA A 761 -17.98 3.14 -0.50
C ALA A 761 -17.91 4.35 0.44
N LEU A 762 -18.84 5.30 0.33
CA LEU A 762 -18.94 6.49 1.20
C LEU A 762 -20.01 6.33 2.30
N ALA A 763 -20.63 5.14 2.40
CA ALA A 763 -21.70 4.82 3.35
C ALA A 763 -22.89 5.81 3.37
N ILE A 764 -23.11 6.58 2.31
CA ILE A 764 -24.12 7.65 2.28
C ILE A 764 -25.55 7.04 2.39
N PRO A 765 -26.42 7.56 3.28
CA PRO A 765 -27.82 7.15 3.35
C PRO A 765 -28.54 7.31 2.02
N LYS A 766 -29.23 6.25 1.55
CA LYS A 766 -29.85 6.22 0.21
C LYS A 766 -30.97 7.23 0.05
N ASP A 767 -31.67 7.54 1.13
CA ASP A 767 -32.78 8.50 1.21
C ASP A 767 -32.32 9.96 1.10
N GLN A 768 -31.02 10.22 1.31
CA GLN A 768 -30.43 11.56 1.34
C GLN A 768 -29.50 11.84 0.15
N LEU A 769 -29.39 10.90 -0.81
CA LEU A 769 -28.46 10.97 -1.93
C LEU A 769 -29.15 11.42 -3.23
N LEU A 770 -28.67 12.51 -3.81
CA LEU A 770 -29.01 12.97 -5.16
C LEU A 770 -27.84 12.70 -6.12
N LYS A 771 -28.05 11.82 -7.11
CA LYS A 771 -27.08 11.53 -8.16
C LYS A 771 -27.34 12.40 -9.39
N VAL A 772 -26.34 13.16 -9.82
CA VAL A 772 -26.40 14.00 -11.03
C VAL A 772 -25.56 13.36 -12.12
N GLY A 773 -26.22 12.72 -13.09
CA GLY A 773 -25.55 12.06 -14.20
C GLY A 773 -24.96 13.05 -15.20
N ILE A 774 -23.68 12.86 -15.56
CA ILE A 774 -23.00 13.67 -16.57
C ILE A 774 -22.29 12.78 -17.57
N THR A 775 -22.45 13.07 -18.85
CA THR A 775 -21.68 12.40 -19.89
C THR A 775 -20.46 13.24 -20.27
N TYR A 776 -19.27 12.64 -20.18
CA TYR A 776 -18.00 13.17 -20.64
C TYR A 776 -17.55 12.43 -21.89
N GLU A 777 -17.28 13.19 -22.96
CA GLU A 777 -16.73 12.63 -24.19
C GLU A 777 -15.20 12.81 -24.23
N ILE A 778 -14.45 11.72 -24.05
CA ILE A 778 -12.98 11.74 -23.97
C ILE A 778 -12.26 11.29 -25.24
#